data_AF-E3NSQ7-F1
#
_entry.id   AF-E3NSQ7-F1
#
_cell.length_a   1.000
_cell.length_b   1.000
_cell.length_c   1.000
_cell.angle_alpha   90.00
_cell.angle_beta   90.00
_cell.angle_gamma   90.00
#
_symmetry.space_group_name_H-M   'P 1'
#
loop_
_entity.id
_entity.type
_entity.pdbx_description
1 polymer ?
#
loop_
_entity_poly.entity_id
_entity_poly.type
_entity_poly.pdbx_seq_one_letter_code
_entity_poly.pdbx_strand_id
1 'polypeptide(L)'
;MDLNAFIKYANVQFNMDPDCRWVLWGAGYGGVIAAEARKWYPDTVAGVIASSAPLTHQYDFWQFNSHVAMAIAQEGGSLCSQMVTQGFADIRQAMRTPEGRSNVSDLFQLNPRLDQTNLNYNDIQQFYLAIIAPFQEVIQFNNDFNISIIDLCTSIDKSGWTPMQVIWQAWVYFSTTVTGSVQPLVTSYQAVINDLGDQSPNAQFIDQRMWQYQMCTEFAWFYTTNSDEQGMFGAVVPASIFLNQCFDLFPDSNLTPTSIRELVINYNNFYGSAYDYSGTNVVFTNGWYDPWNTLGKENTADFSVVAYLIPQGSWASDMFPGDSDNQFIDVAHRLMIENINIWVNGPRNPRTFVNTTVPWTRPYWGEFGEVGKKLAVENTESKFAKLGDDVPSKKTFPQPKYKKMLFGRPPHGFLPEPDYNKDATYPPGFEQGTFRQKQNHFSNQDPNTFQQKFFKNAQWAKPGGPNFLMIGGEGPEGAGWVLNQDITYLTWAKKYGATVYLLEHRFYGDSVVGDNTDFQLLSSLQMLYDLAEFIREINYRTGTSNPWITFGGSYSGALSAWMREVFPDVVVGAVASSGPVFAKTDFYEYLMVVENSIRTYDPTCADRIQSGFNTMRTMFLTKEGRKSLSDLFQLDPPFGDNVTDTDQHYFFSNVYGNFQGAVQYSGDNAGAYANGYGIPDMCKIMTNDDNTPLNNIVAFNQFMSIFYNGGGNYTGMDNSYQDLVNYLINAQSFGPDAAAGLLWTWQTCTEFGYFQSADTGNGIFGSPTPVNLFVQMCMDVFSSYYQRNTIDSRIDYTNYMYGERYHFRGSNVVFPNGNVDPWHALGLYNTSTDPSVVSYLMNGTAHCADMYPARDADVPDLAIVRNRIDQNIAIWLGQAAAATTTTTTGTTASPGTGSTASPGTGSTASPGTVPTSTATTVQTTTKSAASSTVILSFIAIFARYLL
;
A
#
# COMPACT_ATOMS: atom_id res chain seq x y z
N MET A 1 28.72 11.50 2.98
CA MET A 1 29.75 12.13 2.13
C MET A 1 30.91 12.76 2.92
N ASP A 2 30.78 13.03 4.22
CA ASP A 2 31.87 13.64 5.01
C ASP A 2 32.84 12.62 5.67
N LEU A 3 32.37 11.40 5.98
CA LEU A 3 33.16 10.42 6.72
C LEU A 3 34.43 9.95 5.99
N ASN A 4 34.38 9.74 4.68
CA ASN A 4 35.56 9.39 3.88
C ASN A 4 36.57 10.54 3.83
N ALA A 5 36.10 11.78 3.75
CA ALA A 5 36.95 12.96 3.80
C ALA A 5 37.63 13.07 5.17
N PHE A 6 36.89 12.83 6.26
CA PHE A 6 37.43 12.74 7.61
C PHE A 6 38.50 11.65 7.73
N ILE A 7 38.24 10.42 7.27
CA ILE A 7 39.22 9.32 7.34
C ILE A 7 40.50 9.67 6.56
N LYS A 8 40.37 10.19 5.34
CA LYS A 8 41.52 10.62 4.53
C LYS A 8 42.30 11.74 5.21
N TYR A 9 41.59 12.72 5.78
CA TYR A 9 42.21 13.81 6.52
C TYR A 9 42.91 13.31 7.78
N ALA A 10 42.28 12.44 8.56
CA ALA A 10 42.85 11.83 9.76
C ALA A 10 44.11 11.01 9.43
N ASN A 11 44.08 10.21 8.36
CA ASN A 11 45.26 9.46 7.89
C ASN A 11 46.45 10.40 7.61
N VAL A 12 46.19 11.54 6.98
CA VAL A 12 47.22 12.54 6.67
C VAL A 12 47.67 13.29 7.92
N GLN A 13 46.74 13.83 8.72
CA GLN A 13 47.06 14.64 9.90
C GLN A 13 47.82 13.85 10.97
N PHE A 14 47.44 12.60 11.20
CA PHE A 14 48.06 11.74 12.20
C PHE A 14 49.17 10.85 11.62
N ASN A 15 49.53 11.05 10.35
CA ASN A 15 50.59 10.30 9.67
C ASN A 15 50.44 8.78 9.84
N MET A 16 49.20 8.30 9.65
CA MET A 16 48.86 6.88 9.78
C MET A 16 49.53 6.07 8.68
N ASP A 17 49.82 4.80 8.95
CA ASP A 17 50.37 3.88 7.96
C ASP A 17 49.46 3.83 6.71
N PRO A 18 50.00 3.87 5.47
CA PRO A 18 49.21 3.64 4.26
C PRO A 18 48.42 2.33 4.26
N ASP A 19 48.82 1.36 5.09
CA ASP A 19 48.17 0.07 5.32
C ASP A 19 47.18 0.07 6.51
N CYS A 20 46.92 1.23 7.12
CA CYS A 20 45.90 1.39 8.14
C CYS A 20 44.51 1.00 7.61
N ARG A 21 43.80 0.15 8.37
CA ARG A 21 42.45 -0.32 8.06
C ARG A 21 41.45 0.27 9.04
N TRP A 22 40.47 1.00 8.50
CA TRP A 22 39.39 1.56 9.30
C TRP A 22 38.25 0.56 9.41
N VAL A 23 37.89 0.20 10.65
CA VAL A 23 36.64 -0.50 10.95
C VAL A 23 35.71 0.52 11.58
N LEU A 24 34.50 0.64 11.06
CA LEU A 24 33.50 1.54 11.61
C LEU A 24 32.55 0.78 12.52
N TRP A 25 32.06 1.46 13.54
CA TRP A 25 31.07 0.93 14.46
C TRP A 25 29.99 1.98 14.67
N GLY A 26 28.73 1.61 14.52
CA GLY A 26 27.60 2.49 14.83
C GLY A 26 26.36 1.72 15.30
N ALA A 27 25.55 2.39 16.11
CA ALA A 27 24.22 1.95 16.52
C ALA A 27 23.13 2.79 15.82
N GLY A 28 21.95 2.21 15.57
CA GLY A 28 20.83 2.95 14.98
C GLY A 28 21.19 3.59 13.64
N TYR A 29 20.83 4.86 13.46
CA TYR A 29 21.19 5.63 12.28
C TYR A 29 22.72 5.73 12.04
N GLY A 30 23.52 5.76 13.11
CA GLY A 30 24.98 5.69 12.98
C GLY A 30 25.46 4.38 12.37
N GLY A 31 24.78 3.27 12.66
CA GLY A 31 25.02 1.96 12.03
C GLY A 31 24.67 1.95 10.54
N VAL A 32 23.58 2.62 10.16
CA VAL A 32 23.19 2.83 8.75
C VAL A 32 24.27 3.60 8.01
N ILE A 33 24.72 4.75 8.56
CA ILE A 33 25.80 5.55 7.95
C ILE A 33 27.10 4.73 7.81
N ALA A 34 27.44 3.92 8.82
CA ALA A 34 28.63 3.07 8.77
C ALA A 34 28.52 2.00 7.67
N ALA A 35 27.39 1.31 7.57
CA ALA A 35 27.11 0.31 6.54
C ALA A 35 27.20 0.94 5.13
N GLU A 36 26.57 2.11 4.94
CA GLU A 36 26.67 2.87 3.71
C GLU A 36 28.12 3.29 3.41
N ALA A 37 28.87 3.80 4.39
CA ALA A 37 30.27 4.15 4.17
C ALA A 37 31.10 2.97 3.66
N ARG A 38 30.84 1.74 4.14
CA ARG A 38 31.48 0.53 3.63
C ARG A 38 31.02 0.13 2.25
N LYS A 39 29.74 0.31 1.92
CA LYS A 39 29.20 0.08 0.57
C LYS A 39 29.86 1.01 -0.45
N TRP A 40 29.95 2.30 -0.15
CA TRP A 40 30.44 3.32 -1.10
C TRP A 40 31.97 3.46 -1.13
N TYR A 41 32.66 3.16 -0.04
CA TYR A 41 34.11 3.34 0.09
C TYR A 41 34.84 2.06 0.57
N PRO A 42 34.70 0.93 -0.15
CA PRO A 42 35.28 -0.37 0.22
C PRO A 42 36.81 -0.34 0.36
N ASP A 43 37.49 0.59 -0.34
CA ASP A 43 38.94 0.73 -0.29
C ASP A 43 39.43 1.49 0.94
N THR A 44 38.54 2.24 1.60
CA THR A 44 38.86 3.06 2.78
C THR A 44 38.36 2.42 4.07
N VAL A 45 37.17 1.82 4.02
CA VAL A 45 36.54 1.15 5.16
C VAL A 45 36.70 -0.36 4.98
N ALA A 46 37.44 -1.00 5.88
CA ALA A 46 37.73 -2.44 5.79
C ALA A 46 36.52 -3.31 6.18
N GLY A 47 35.73 -2.85 7.16
CA GLY A 47 34.49 -3.50 7.57
C GLY A 47 33.71 -2.67 8.58
N VAL A 48 32.51 -3.14 8.93
CA VAL A 48 31.55 -2.40 9.75
C VAL A 48 30.86 -3.31 10.75
N ILE A 49 30.70 -2.83 11.98
CA ILE A 49 29.71 -3.36 12.92
C ILE A 49 28.54 -2.37 12.97
N ALA A 50 27.37 -2.82 12.55
CA ALA A 50 26.14 -2.03 12.50
C ALA A 50 25.11 -2.63 13.45
N SER A 51 25.01 -2.08 14.64
CA SER A 51 24.07 -2.53 15.65
C SER A 51 22.72 -1.82 15.51
N SER A 52 21.63 -2.58 15.59
CA SER A 52 20.24 -2.08 15.63
C SER A 52 19.98 -1.06 14.53
N ALA A 53 20.47 -1.35 13.32
CA ALA A 53 20.58 -0.41 12.23
C ALA A 53 19.38 -0.57 11.27
N PRO A 54 18.39 0.35 11.29
CA PRO A 54 17.22 0.29 10.41
C PRO A 54 17.63 0.71 8.99
N LEU A 55 17.97 -0.26 8.15
CA LEU A 55 18.33 -0.04 6.75
C LEU A 55 17.12 0.31 5.88
N THR A 56 15.96 -0.27 6.20
CA THR A 56 14.72 -0.02 5.47
C THR A 56 14.07 1.27 5.96
N HIS A 57 13.82 2.20 5.04
CA HIS A 57 12.96 3.34 5.30
C HIS A 57 11.51 2.93 5.08
N GLN A 58 10.63 3.23 6.04
CA GLN A 58 9.24 2.82 5.97
C GLN A 58 8.35 3.93 6.48
N TYR A 59 7.43 4.34 5.61
CA TYR A 59 6.50 5.44 5.88
C TYR A 59 5.47 5.14 6.98
N ASP A 60 4.86 3.96 6.96
CA ASP A 60 3.82 3.54 7.91
C ASP A 60 4.41 2.44 8.79
N PHE A 61 5.14 2.81 9.85
CA PHE A 61 5.97 1.90 10.63
C PHE A 61 5.25 1.33 11.86
N TRP A 62 4.12 0.68 11.61
CA TRP A 62 3.29 0.07 12.65
C TRP A 62 3.96 -1.11 13.36
N GLN A 63 4.90 -1.80 12.69
CA GLN A 63 5.61 -2.97 13.23
C GLN A 63 6.37 -2.61 14.51
N PHE A 64 6.82 -1.36 14.64
CA PHE A 64 7.44 -0.85 15.85
C PHE A 64 6.55 -1.09 17.08
N ASN A 65 5.31 -0.63 17.03
CA ASN A 65 4.37 -0.75 18.15
C ASN A 65 3.86 -2.18 18.34
N SER A 66 3.77 -2.97 17.26
CA SER A 66 3.48 -4.41 17.38
C SER A 66 4.61 -5.15 18.10
N HIS A 67 5.88 -4.81 17.87
CA HIS A 67 7.00 -5.37 18.61
C HIS A 67 7.07 -4.90 20.06
N VAL A 68 6.73 -3.64 20.35
CA VAL A 68 6.58 -3.17 21.73
C VAL A 68 5.55 -4.02 22.49
N ALA A 69 4.38 -4.26 21.89
CA ALA A 69 3.35 -5.11 22.49
C ALA A 69 3.82 -6.56 22.69
N MET A 70 4.56 -7.11 21.72
CA MET A 70 5.16 -8.45 21.82
C MET A 70 6.14 -8.54 22.98
N ALA A 71 7.05 -7.57 23.13
CA ALA A 71 8.07 -7.58 24.16
C ALA A 71 7.45 -7.49 25.58
N ILE A 72 6.44 -6.63 25.76
CA ILE A 72 5.67 -6.56 27.02
C ILE A 72 5.00 -7.91 27.33
N ALA A 73 4.40 -8.56 26.33
CA ALA A 73 3.75 -9.85 26.52
C ALA A 73 4.73 -10.98 26.85
N GLN A 74 5.92 -10.98 26.24
CA GLN A 74 6.91 -12.04 26.42
C GLN A 74 7.72 -11.88 27.72
N GLU A 75 8.16 -10.67 28.06
CA GLU A 75 9.03 -10.42 29.21
C GLU A 75 8.26 -9.94 30.44
N GLY A 76 7.21 -9.14 30.24
CA GLY A 76 6.39 -8.59 31.32
C GLY A 76 5.34 -9.55 31.89
N GLY A 77 5.03 -10.64 31.19
CA GLY A 77 4.03 -11.62 31.59
C GLY A 77 2.59 -11.24 31.21
N SER A 78 1.69 -12.22 31.35
CA SER A 78 0.31 -12.11 30.84
C SER A 78 -0.54 -11.09 31.60
N LEU A 79 -0.35 -10.93 32.91
CA LEU A 79 -1.11 -9.97 33.72
C LEU A 79 -0.76 -8.54 33.32
N CYS A 80 0.52 -8.17 33.32
CA CYS A 80 0.99 -6.86 32.86
C CYS A 80 0.46 -6.54 31.46
N SER A 81 0.64 -7.45 30.49
CA SER A 81 0.17 -7.26 29.11
C SER A 81 -1.36 -7.05 29.01
N GLN A 82 -2.15 -7.82 29.78
CA GLN A 82 -3.61 -7.65 29.85
C GLN A 82 -4.01 -6.32 30.47
N MET A 83 -3.35 -5.90 31.56
CA MET A 83 -3.64 -4.62 32.22
C MET A 83 -3.30 -3.44 31.34
N VAL A 84 -2.19 -3.48 30.59
CA VAL A 84 -1.83 -2.43 29.62
C VAL A 84 -2.85 -2.40 28.49
N THR A 85 -3.16 -3.54 27.88
CA THR A 85 -4.15 -3.64 26.79
C THR A 85 -5.52 -3.11 27.22
N GLN A 86 -6.02 -3.55 28.38
CA GLN A 86 -7.29 -3.09 28.93
C GLN A 86 -7.23 -1.60 29.32
N GLY A 87 -6.08 -1.11 29.81
CA GLY A 87 -5.90 0.30 30.17
C GLY A 87 -6.07 1.23 28.97
N PHE A 88 -5.47 0.89 27.83
CA PHE A 88 -5.68 1.65 26.59
C PHE A 88 -7.13 1.55 26.10
N ALA A 89 -7.77 0.38 26.19
CA ALA A 89 -9.19 0.22 25.86
C ALA A 89 -10.11 1.07 26.74
N ASP A 90 -9.87 1.09 28.06
CA ASP A 90 -10.62 1.88 29.03
C ASP A 90 -10.46 3.39 28.75
N ILE A 91 -9.25 3.84 28.41
CA ILE A 91 -8.98 5.23 28.02
C ILE A 91 -9.76 5.59 26.75
N ARG A 92 -9.71 4.75 25.70
CA ARG A 92 -10.50 4.97 24.47
C ARG A 92 -11.99 5.09 24.78
N GLN A 93 -12.52 4.22 25.63
CA GLN A 93 -13.91 4.30 26.06
C GLN A 93 -14.22 5.59 26.82
N ALA A 94 -13.35 5.99 27.76
CA ALA A 94 -13.52 7.23 28.53
C ALA A 94 -13.48 8.48 27.63
N MET A 95 -12.59 8.51 26.64
CA MET A 95 -12.41 9.63 25.71
C MET A 95 -13.66 9.94 24.87
N ARG A 96 -14.64 9.03 24.80
CA ARG A 96 -15.92 9.20 24.08
C ARG A 96 -16.92 10.14 24.77
N THR A 97 -16.71 10.48 26.04
CA THR A 97 -17.64 11.31 26.83
C THR A 97 -16.92 12.49 27.48
N PRO A 98 -17.59 13.65 27.68
CA PRO A 98 -16.98 14.77 28.41
C PRO A 98 -16.55 14.41 29.83
N GLU A 99 -17.36 13.62 30.55
CA GLU A 99 -17.04 13.15 31.90
C GLU A 99 -15.82 12.22 31.91
N GLY A 100 -15.76 11.27 30.97
CA GLY A 100 -14.59 10.41 30.82
C GLY A 100 -13.34 11.18 30.43
N ARG A 101 -13.42 12.19 29.55
CA ARG A 101 -12.32 13.12 29.25
C ARG A 101 -11.86 13.92 30.46
N SER A 102 -12.79 14.33 31.33
CA SER A 102 -12.46 14.96 32.62
C SER A 102 -11.70 13.99 33.52
N ASN A 103 -12.19 12.76 33.68
CA ASN A 103 -11.56 11.74 34.51
C ASN A 103 -10.14 11.39 34.01
N VAL A 104 -9.95 11.27 32.69
CA VAL A 104 -8.63 11.09 32.07
C VAL A 104 -7.75 12.30 32.35
N SER A 105 -8.27 13.53 32.20
CA SER A 105 -7.52 14.75 32.47
C SER A 105 -7.08 14.86 33.93
N ASP A 106 -7.92 14.44 34.88
CA ASP A 106 -7.59 14.39 36.30
C ASP A 106 -6.53 13.34 36.62
N LEU A 107 -6.68 12.13 36.07
CA LEU A 107 -5.74 11.03 36.31
C LEU A 107 -4.33 11.34 35.78
N PHE A 108 -4.25 11.84 34.55
CA PHE A 108 -2.99 12.18 33.88
C PHE A 108 -2.50 13.59 34.20
N GLN A 109 -3.21 14.34 35.04
CA GLN A 109 -2.88 15.70 35.46
C GLN A 109 -2.64 16.65 34.27
N LEU A 110 -3.52 16.57 33.26
CA LEU A 110 -3.33 17.24 31.98
C LEU A 110 -3.56 18.75 32.09
N ASN A 111 -2.65 19.51 31.48
CA ASN A 111 -2.77 20.95 31.27
C ASN A 111 -2.26 21.31 29.85
N PRO A 112 -3.13 21.73 28.93
CA PRO A 112 -4.57 21.97 29.12
C PRO A 112 -5.38 20.67 29.27
N ARG A 113 -6.58 20.77 29.87
CA ARG A 113 -7.48 19.63 30.07
C ARG A 113 -8.23 19.26 28.79
N LEU A 114 -8.51 17.96 28.62
CA LEU A 114 -9.22 17.40 27.46
C LEU A 114 -10.73 17.72 27.47
N ASP A 115 -11.32 17.99 28.62
CA ASP A 115 -12.75 18.36 28.74
C ASP A 115 -13.02 19.87 28.55
N GLN A 116 -11.98 20.72 28.63
CA GLN A 116 -12.11 22.19 28.64
C GLN A 116 -11.54 22.85 27.39
N THR A 117 -10.96 22.07 26.48
CA THR A 117 -10.38 22.53 25.23
C THR A 117 -11.30 22.17 24.06
N ASN A 118 -11.32 23.03 23.03
CA ASN A 118 -11.89 22.68 21.73
C ASN A 118 -10.92 21.72 21.03
N LEU A 119 -10.80 20.49 21.56
CA LEU A 119 -9.91 19.46 21.02
C LEU A 119 -10.22 19.22 19.55
N ASN A 120 -9.19 19.30 18.72
CA ASN A 120 -9.27 18.79 17.37
C ASN A 120 -8.74 17.35 17.32
N TYR A 121 -8.84 16.72 16.15
CA TYR A 121 -8.37 15.35 15.95
C TYR A 121 -6.89 15.18 16.26
N ASN A 122 -6.04 16.16 15.91
CA ASN A 122 -4.61 16.11 16.15
C ASN A 122 -4.28 16.16 17.65
N ASP A 123 -5.02 16.91 18.47
CA ASP A 123 -4.83 16.94 19.93
C ASP A 123 -5.12 15.56 20.56
N ILE A 124 -6.12 14.84 20.06
CA ILE A 124 -6.43 13.48 20.53
C ILE A 124 -5.31 12.51 20.15
N GLN A 125 -4.82 12.55 18.91
CA GLN A 125 -3.72 11.67 18.49
C GLN A 125 -2.40 12.03 19.16
N GLN A 126 -2.17 13.31 19.45
CA GLN A 126 -1.02 13.75 20.24
C GLN A 126 -1.10 13.24 21.69
N PHE A 127 -2.29 13.20 22.29
CA PHE A 127 -2.49 12.57 23.60
C PHE A 127 -2.14 11.08 23.57
N TYR A 128 -2.58 10.33 22.56
CA TYR A 128 -2.23 8.90 22.45
C TYR A 128 -0.74 8.68 22.23
N LEU A 129 -0.09 9.46 21.35
CA LEU A 129 1.37 9.44 21.19
C LEU A 129 2.09 9.64 22.54
N ALA A 130 1.63 10.61 23.35
CA ALA A 130 2.19 10.93 24.64
C ALA A 130 2.13 9.76 25.65
N ILE A 131 1.02 9.03 25.70
CA ILE A 131 0.84 7.92 26.66
C ILE A 131 1.40 6.57 26.17
N ILE A 132 1.67 6.43 24.88
CA ILE A 132 2.34 5.25 24.29
C ILE A 132 3.86 5.35 24.47
N ALA A 133 4.43 6.56 24.39
CA ALA A 133 5.87 6.82 24.48
C ALA A 133 6.60 6.07 25.62
N PRO A 134 6.12 6.03 26.88
CA PRO A 134 6.78 5.30 27.96
C PRO A 134 7.00 3.82 27.65
N PHE A 135 6.05 3.17 26.99
CA PHE A 135 6.19 1.76 26.64
C PHE A 135 7.23 1.57 25.54
N GLN A 136 7.23 2.43 24.53
CA GLN A 136 8.23 2.41 23.46
C GLN A 136 9.65 2.54 24.02
N GLU A 137 9.85 3.50 24.92
CA GLU A 137 11.14 3.81 25.52
C GLU A 137 11.61 2.71 26.50
N VAL A 138 10.70 2.14 27.28
CA VAL A 138 11.02 1.01 28.19
C VAL A 138 11.48 -0.23 27.42
N ILE A 139 10.89 -0.52 26.26
CA ILE A 139 11.32 -1.64 25.41
C ILE A 139 12.66 -1.34 24.76
N GLN A 140 12.82 -0.13 24.22
CA GLN A 140 14.04 0.24 23.51
C GLN A 140 15.27 0.15 24.44
N PHE A 141 15.15 0.63 25.68
CA PHE A 141 16.25 0.66 26.66
C PHE A 141 16.10 -0.39 27.77
N ASN A 142 15.47 -1.53 27.47
CA ASN A 142 15.24 -2.57 28.46
C ASN A 142 16.57 -3.08 29.05
N ASN A 143 16.65 -3.10 30.38
CA ASN A 143 17.82 -3.45 31.19
C ASN A 143 19.03 -2.50 31.04
N ASP A 144 18.81 -1.33 30.46
CA ASP A 144 19.76 -0.22 30.41
C ASP A 144 19.23 0.97 31.21
N PHE A 145 20.13 1.81 31.74
CA PHE A 145 19.78 3.05 32.45
C PHE A 145 18.78 2.90 33.63
N ASN A 146 18.79 1.74 34.30
CA ASN A 146 17.83 1.36 35.36
C ASN A 146 16.36 1.26 34.89
N ILE A 147 16.14 1.11 33.59
CA ILE A 147 14.82 0.87 33.00
C ILE A 147 14.70 -0.63 32.72
N SER A 148 13.60 -1.25 33.14
CA SER A 148 13.35 -2.67 32.89
C SER A 148 11.88 -2.96 32.74
N ILE A 149 11.54 -3.78 31.75
CA ILE A 149 10.19 -4.34 31.56
C ILE A 149 9.78 -5.12 32.80
N ILE A 150 10.70 -5.91 33.35
CA ILE A 150 10.45 -6.75 34.52
C ILE A 150 10.12 -5.87 35.73
N ASP A 151 10.82 -4.76 35.95
CA ASP A 151 10.56 -3.88 37.09
C ASP A 151 9.23 -3.13 36.95
N LEU A 152 8.93 -2.61 35.75
CA LEU A 152 7.65 -1.98 35.45
C LEU A 152 6.50 -2.97 35.66
N CYS A 153 6.58 -4.16 35.06
CA CYS A 153 5.53 -5.16 35.13
C CYS A 153 5.42 -5.81 36.52
N THR A 154 6.52 -6.00 37.24
CA THR A 154 6.48 -6.43 38.65
C THR A 154 5.76 -5.42 39.53
N SER A 155 5.95 -4.12 39.27
CA SER A 155 5.24 -3.05 39.96
C SER A 155 3.75 -3.07 39.65
N ILE A 156 3.38 -3.29 38.38
CA ILE A 156 2.00 -3.44 37.92
C ILE A 156 1.33 -4.66 38.58
N ASP A 157 1.96 -5.84 38.50
CA ASP A 157 1.42 -7.10 39.00
C ASP A 157 1.19 -7.11 40.52
N LYS A 158 2.02 -6.36 41.27
CA LYS A 158 1.88 -6.21 42.72
C LYS A 158 1.00 -5.03 43.12
N SER A 159 0.51 -4.26 42.16
CA SER A 159 -0.33 -3.09 42.41
C SER A 159 -1.79 -3.45 42.68
N GLY A 160 -2.54 -2.51 43.25
CA GLY A 160 -4.01 -2.52 43.26
C GLY A 160 -4.60 -1.55 42.25
N TRP A 161 -3.84 -1.21 41.19
CA TRP A 161 -4.25 -0.20 40.21
C TRP A 161 -5.31 -0.73 39.26
N THR A 162 -6.20 0.16 38.84
CA THR A 162 -7.08 -0.09 37.69
C THR A 162 -6.26 -0.13 36.38
N PRO A 163 -6.76 -0.77 35.31
CA PRO A 163 -6.06 -0.78 34.02
C PRO A 163 -5.72 0.63 33.51
N MET A 164 -6.64 1.59 33.63
CA MET A 164 -6.38 2.99 33.25
C MET A 164 -5.28 3.65 34.10
N GLN A 165 -5.20 3.33 35.40
CA GLN A 165 -4.12 3.82 36.27
C GLN A 165 -2.76 3.24 35.89
N VAL A 166 -2.69 1.99 35.40
CA VAL A 166 -1.44 1.38 34.94
C VAL A 166 -0.77 2.23 33.86
N ILE A 167 -1.54 2.80 32.92
CA ILE A 167 -1.00 3.64 31.85
C ILE A 167 -0.35 4.92 32.40
N TRP A 168 -1.00 5.59 33.37
CA TRP A 168 -0.39 6.73 34.04
C TRP A 168 0.85 6.35 34.85
N GLN A 169 0.84 5.18 35.50
CA GLN A 169 1.97 4.72 36.30
C GLN A 169 3.18 4.32 35.44
N ALA A 170 2.97 3.89 34.20
CA ALA A 170 4.06 3.71 33.24
C ALA A 170 4.78 5.04 32.96
N TRP A 171 4.03 6.14 32.78
CA TRP A 171 4.63 7.48 32.67
C TRP A 171 5.38 7.90 33.95
N VAL A 172 4.79 7.66 35.13
CA VAL A 172 5.41 7.97 36.42
C VAL A 172 6.72 7.20 36.59
N TYR A 173 6.71 5.89 36.34
CA TYR A 173 7.89 5.02 36.38
C TYR A 173 8.96 5.57 35.45
N PHE A 174 8.64 5.75 34.17
CA PHE A 174 9.59 6.24 33.18
C PHE A 174 10.16 7.62 33.56
N SER A 175 9.31 8.59 33.84
CA SER A 175 9.72 9.95 34.17
C SER A 175 10.59 10.03 35.43
N THR A 176 10.26 9.26 36.47
CA THR A 176 11.00 9.28 37.73
C THR A 176 12.33 8.56 37.63
N THR A 177 12.40 7.42 36.93
CA THR A 177 13.64 6.71 36.66
C THR A 177 14.63 7.58 35.89
N VAL A 178 14.14 8.35 34.92
CA VAL A 178 14.97 9.14 34.02
C VAL A 178 15.38 10.49 34.61
N THR A 179 14.42 11.22 35.18
CA THR A 179 14.62 12.63 35.58
C THR A 179 14.67 12.84 37.10
N GLY A 180 14.46 11.78 37.88
CA GLY A 180 14.34 11.85 39.34
C GLY A 180 13.03 12.46 39.85
N SER A 181 12.11 12.86 38.95
CA SER A 181 10.79 13.42 39.32
C SER A 181 9.73 13.19 38.24
N VAL A 182 8.45 13.36 38.57
CA VAL A 182 7.37 13.25 37.57
C VAL A 182 7.29 14.55 36.77
N GLN A 183 7.52 14.47 35.47
CA GLN A 183 7.39 15.59 34.53
C GLN A 183 5.93 15.71 34.03
N PRO A 184 5.49 16.92 33.67
CA PRO A 184 4.20 17.13 33.01
C PRO A 184 4.11 16.37 31.67
N LEU A 185 2.94 15.81 31.38
CA LEU A 185 2.66 15.18 30.09
C LEU A 185 2.19 16.24 29.07
N VAL A 186 2.96 16.46 28.01
CA VAL A 186 2.60 17.39 26.93
C VAL A 186 1.68 16.69 25.93
N THR A 187 0.44 17.14 25.87
CA THR A 187 -0.62 16.49 25.06
C THR A 187 -1.25 17.41 24.03
N SER A 188 -0.92 18.71 24.07
CA SER A 188 -1.39 19.68 23.08
C SER A 188 -0.56 19.58 21.81
N TYR A 189 -1.24 19.40 20.68
CA TYR A 189 -0.60 19.38 19.36
C TYR A 189 0.11 20.71 19.08
N GLN A 190 -0.56 21.84 19.31
CA GLN A 190 0.00 23.16 19.07
C GLN A 190 1.22 23.46 19.97
N ALA A 191 1.25 22.94 21.20
CA ALA A 191 2.42 23.10 22.06
C ALA A 191 3.66 22.41 21.45
N VAL A 192 3.49 21.19 20.92
CA VAL A 192 4.57 20.47 20.22
C VAL A 192 5.05 21.24 18.99
N ILE A 193 4.13 21.79 18.18
CA ILE A 193 4.47 22.60 17.01
C ILE A 193 5.25 23.87 17.41
N ASN A 194 4.86 24.52 18.50
CA ASN A 194 5.55 25.72 18.99
C ASN A 194 6.96 25.39 19.51
N ASP A 195 7.09 24.33 20.31
CA ASP A 195 8.37 23.93 20.93
C ASP A 195 9.39 23.47 19.88
N LEU A 196 8.96 22.68 18.89
CA LEU A 196 9.81 22.24 17.78
C LEU A 196 9.92 23.27 16.65
N GLY A 197 9.10 24.32 16.69
CA GLY A 197 9.12 25.45 15.75
C GLY A 197 10.18 26.50 16.09
N ASP A 198 10.72 26.52 17.32
CA ASP A 198 11.79 27.44 17.72
C ASP A 198 13.11 27.07 17.02
N GLN A 199 13.57 27.96 16.13
CA GLN A 199 14.79 27.79 15.34
C GLN A 199 16.00 28.51 15.95
N SER A 200 15.88 29.04 17.17
CA SER A 200 17.00 29.72 17.80
C SER A 200 18.17 28.74 18.04
N PRO A 201 19.44 29.16 17.89
CA PRO A 201 20.59 28.26 18.09
C PRO A 201 20.67 27.62 19.48
N ASN A 202 20.00 28.23 20.46
CA ASN A 202 19.92 27.75 21.84
C ASN A 202 18.53 27.20 22.18
N ALA A 203 17.68 26.98 21.17
CA ALA A 203 16.37 26.37 21.35
C ALA A 203 16.56 25.01 22.02
N GLN A 204 15.76 24.77 23.05
CA GLN A 204 15.96 23.62 23.91
C GLN A 204 15.86 22.29 23.15
N PHE A 205 15.01 22.26 22.12
CA PHE A 205 14.65 21.09 21.32
C PHE A 205 15.19 21.14 19.89
N ILE A 206 16.26 21.91 19.64
CA ILE A 206 16.82 22.06 18.29
C ILE A 206 17.24 20.71 17.69
N ASP A 207 17.78 19.80 18.50
CA ASP A 207 18.17 18.45 18.07
C ASP A 207 16.95 17.63 17.61
N GLN A 208 15.82 17.78 18.32
CA GLN A 208 14.56 17.11 17.97
C GLN A 208 13.94 17.68 16.71
N ARG A 209 14.05 19.00 16.52
CA ARG A 209 13.63 19.63 15.27
C ARG A 209 14.42 19.03 14.10
N MET A 210 15.73 18.84 14.24
CA MET A 210 16.56 18.25 13.18
C MET A 210 16.19 16.79 12.93
N TRP A 211 15.97 16.00 13.99
CA TRP A 211 15.50 14.61 13.84
C TRP A 211 14.15 14.56 13.15
N GLN A 212 13.19 15.38 13.57
CA GLN A 212 11.88 15.47 12.94
C GLN A 212 11.97 15.89 11.48
N TYR A 213 12.92 16.76 11.13
CA TYR A 213 13.18 17.11 9.73
C TYR A 213 13.60 15.87 8.93
N GLN A 214 14.57 15.08 9.41
CA GLN A 214 14.99 13.86 8.72
C GLN A 214 13.86 12.81 8.65
N MET A 215 13.03 12.70 9.69
CA MET A 215 11.83 11.88 9.64
C MET A 215 10.88 12.36 8.53
N CYS A 216 10.72 13.68 8.35
CA CYS A 216 9.86 14.24 7.32
C CYS A 216 10.48 14.21 5.90
N THR A 217 11.80 14.17 5.76
CA THR A 217 12.48 14.33 4.46
C THR A 217 13.28 13.13 3.98
N GLU A 218 13.53 12.15 4.84
CA GLU A 218 14.39 11.01 4.53
C GLU A 218 13.73 9.68 4.92
N PHE A 219 13.26 9.54 6.16
CA PHE A 219 12.99 8.22 6.73
C PHE A 219 11.50 7.85 6.82
N ALA A 220 10.68 8.84 7.18
CA ALA A 220 9.27 8.72 7.48
C ALA A 220 8.90 7.57 8.43
N TRP A 221 9.78 7.15 9.35
CA TRP A 221 9.56 6.08 10.33
C TRP A 221 8.44 6.40 11.34
N PHE A 222 7.22 6.59 10.86
CA PHE A 222 6.08 7.01 11.64
C PHE A 222 5.54 5.80 12.40
N TYR A 223 5.76 5.77 13.72
CA TYR A 223 5.36 4.68 14.61
C TYR A 223 3.84 4.68 14.83
N THR A 224 3.10 4.29 13.80
CA THR A 224 1.65 4.19 13.80
C THR A 224 1.18 3.01 14.63
N THR A 225 -0.10 2.98 15.01
CA THR A 225 -0.73 1.85 15.71
C THR A 225 -1.88 1.23 14.92
N ASN A 226 -1.90 1.47 13.61
CA ASN A 226 -2.97 1.06 12.68
C ASN A 226 -2.89 -0.41 12.22
N SER A 227 -2.26 -1.29 13.01
CA SER A 227 -2.10 -2.72 12.67
C SER A 227 -3.28 -3.59 13.11
N ASP A 228 -3.91 -3.26 14.23
CA ASP A 228 -5.04 -3.99 14.83
C ASP A 228 -5.84 -3.07 15.78
N GLU A 229 -7.16 -2.95 15.59
CA GLU A 229 -8.01 -2.15 16.48
C GLU A 229 -8.10 -2.74 17.90
N GLN A 230 -7.92 -4.06 18.03
CA GLN A 230 -7.90 -4.80 19.30
C GLN A 230 -6.49 -5.01 19.84
N GLY A 231 -5.46 -4.51 19.14
CA GLY A 231 -4.08 -4.54 19.61
C GLY A 231 -3.89 -3.76 20.91
N MET A 232 -2.76 -3.99 21.59
CA MET A 232 -2.47 -3.42 22.92
C MET A 232 -2.74 -1.91 23.02
N PHE A 233 -2.35 -1.13 22.01
CA PHE A 233 -2.56 0.31 21.98
C PHE A 233 -3.88 0.72 21.29
N GLY A 234 -4.47 -0.17 20.50
CA GLY A 234 -5.53 0.12 19.52
C GLY A 234 -5.08 1.02 18.37
N ALA A 235 -5.94 1.20 17.37
CA ALA A 235 -5.65 1.98 16.16
C ALA A 235 -5.85 3.50 16.33
N VAL A 236 -5.15 4.08 17.30
CA VAL A 236 -5.29 5.48 17.71
C VAL A 236 -4.20 6.41 17.17
N VAL A 237 -3.09 5.91 16.64
CA VAL A 237 -2.04 6.77 16.05
C VAL A 237 -1.94 6.48 14.55
N PRO A 238 -2.64 7.24 13.68
CA PRO A 238 -2.54 7.09 12.23
C PRO A 238 -1.31 7.82 11.66
N ALA A 239 -0.87 7.51 10.44
CA ALA A 239 0.26 8.21 9.82
C ALA A 239 0.00 9.73 9.64
N SER A 240 -1.28 10.10 9.55
CA SER A 240 -1.71 11.48 9.35
C SER A 240 -1.27 12.46 10.45
N ILE A 241 -1.10 12.03 11.71
CA ILE A 241 -0.62 12.96 12.76
C ILE A 241 0.83 13.38 12.49
N PHE A 242 1.67 12.45 12.05
CA PHE A 242 3.08 12.72 11.72
C PHE A 242 3.20 13.60 10.47
N LEU A 243 2.38 13.33 9.45
CA LEU A 243 2.30 14.20 8.27
C LEU A 243 1.92 15.64 8.65
N ASN A 244 0.89 15.79 9.48
CA ASN A 244 0.47 17.12 9.92
C ASN A 244 1.61 17.81 10.68
N GLN A 245 2.34 17.11 11.56
CA GLN A 245 3.54 17.65 12.21
C GLN A 245 4.60 18.09 11.18
N CYS A 246 4.85 17.30 10.14
CA CYS A 246 5.79 17.67 9.08
C CYS A 246 5.38 18.95 8.36
N PHE A 247 4.09 19.07 7.98
CA PHE A 247 3.59 20.23 7.25
C PHE A 247 3.60 21.49 8.11
N ASP A 248 3.24 21.37 9.38
CA ASP A 248 3.15 22.51 10.29
C ASP A 248 4.54 22.96 10.81
N LEU A 249 5.51 22.04 10.93
CA LEU A 249 6.89 22.36 11.35
C LEU A 249 7.79 22.86 10.22
N PHE A 250 7.51 22.45 8.97
CA PHE A 250 8.34 22.72 7.80
C PHE A 250 7.52 23.22 6.59
N PRO A 251 6.73 24.31 6.75
CA PRO A 251 5.86 24.79 5.68
C PRO A 251 6.63 25.24 4.42
N ASP A 252 7.87 25.71 4.58
CA ASP A 252 8.72 26.17 3.47
C ASP A 252 9.39 25.03 2.68
N SER A 253 9.29 23.78 3.16
CA SER A 253 9.92 22.62 2.54
C SER A 253 9.10 22.01 1.41
N ASN A 254 7.94 22.59 1.06
CA ASN A 254 7.01 22.08 0.04
C ASN A 254 6.69 20.58 0.20
N LEU A 255 6.64 20.11 1.45
CA LEU A 255 6.33 18.72 1.74
C LEU A 255 4.85 18.45 1.44
N THR A 256 4.61 17.33 0.80
CA THR A 256 3.29 16.78 0.55
C THR A 256 3.27 15.32 1.02
N PRO A 257 2.08 14.74 1.29
CA PRO A 257 1.98 13.32 1.65
C PRO A 257 2.63 12.39 0.61
N THR A 258 2.57 12.77 -0.67
CA THR A 258 3.23 12.05 -1.77
C THR A 258 4.73 12.25 -1.75
N SER A 259 5.21 13.48 -1.62
CA SER A 259 6.66 13.74 -1.67
C SER A 259 7.41 13.03 -0.55
N ILE A 260 6.86 12.99 0.67
CA ILE A 260 7.47 12.27 1.81
C ILE A 260 7.60 10.76 1.49
N ARG A 261 6.56 10.17 0.90
CA ARG A 261 6.54 8.74 0.56
C ARG A 261 7.40 8.40 -0.64
N GLU A 262 7.43 9.26 -1.65
CA GLU A 262 8.36 9.14 -2.78
C GLU A 262 9.80 9.27 -2.30
N LEU A 263 10.09 10.14 -1.33
CA LEU A 263 11.42 10.23 -0.72
C LEU A 263 11.81 8.89 -0.10
N VAL A 264 10.95 8.25 0.70
CA VAL A 264 11.20 6.91 1.25
C VAL A 264 11.50 5.87 0.18
N ILE A 265 10.68 5.80 -0.88
CA ILE A 265 10.87 4.88 -2.00
C ILE A 265 12.21 5.15 -2.70
N ASN A 266 12.49 6.42 -3.00
CA ASN A 266 13.72 6.83 -3.67
C ASN A 266 14.95 6.55 -2.81
N TYR A 267 14.86 6.75 -1.49
CA TYR A 267 15.93 6.42 -0.54
C TYR A 267 16.21 4.92 -0.53
N ASN A 268 15.18 4.08 -0.40
CA ASN A 268 15.34 2.63 -0.46
C ASN A 268 15.86 2.16 -1.82
N ASN A 269 15.41 2.74 -2.93
CA ASN A 269 15.92 2.41 -4.26
C ASN A 269 17.38 2.83 -4.44
N PHE A 270 17.78 3.95 -3.84
CA PHE A 270 19.14 4.48 -3.98
C PHE A 270 20.15 3.78 -3.07
N TYR A 271 19.79 3.60 -1.79
CA TYR A 271 20.67 3.01 -0.77
C TYR A 271 20.49 1.49 -0.62
N GLY A 272 19.40 0.92 -1.13
CA GLY A 272 18.95 -0.42 -0.75
C GLY A 272 18.19 -0.39 0.57
N SER A 273 17.62 -1.53 0.92
CA SER A 273 16.88 -1.81 2.16
C SER A 273 17.53 -2.96 2.92
N ALA A 274 16.94 -3.40 4.03
CA ALA A 274 17.37 -4.62 4.71
C ALA A 274 17.31 -5.87 3.80
N TYR A 275 16.44 -5.92 2.79
CA TYR A 275 16.26 -7.12 1.97
C TYR A 275 17.30 -7.23 0.84
N ASP A 276 17.71 -6.09 0.28
CA ASP A 276 18.58 -5.98 -0.91
C ASP A 276 19.86 -5.16 -0.64
N TYR A 277 20.27 -5.06 0.62
CA TYR A 277 21.54 -4.45 1.01
C TYR A 277 22.71 -5.01 0.19
N SER A 278 23.43 -4.12 -0.49
CA SER A 278 24.45 -4.47 -1.48
C SER A 278 25.90 -4.26 -1.01
N GLY A 279 26.11 -3.92 0.26
CA GLY A 279 27.44 -3.76 0.84
C GLY A 279 28.06 -5.08 1.28
N THR A 280 29.35 -5.07 1.63
CA THR A 280 30.11 -6.26 2.04
C THR A 280 30.92 -5.99 3.30
N ASN A 281 31.38 -7.04 3.99
CA ASN A 281 32.14 -6.95 5.24
C ASN A 281 31.41 -6.16 6.33
N VAL A 282 30.17 -6.57 6.61
CA VAL A 282 29.34 -5.94 7.64
C VAL A 282 28.78 -7.01 8.57
N VAL A 283 28.88 -6.77 9.88
CA VAL A 283 28.11 -7.51 10.88
C VAL A 283 26.94 -6.63 11.32
N PHE A 284 25.74 -7.07 10.98
CA PHE A 284 24.50 -6.54 11.53
C PHE A 284 24.08 -7.32 12.75
N THR A 285 23.94 -6.63 13.87
CA THR A 285 23.40 -7.17 15.11
C THR A 285 22.09 -6.48 15.41
N ASN A 286 21.05 -7.21 15.78
CA ASN A 286 19.78 -6.61 16.21
C ASN A 286 19.35 -7.27 17.52
N GLY A 287 18.71 -6.52 18.41
CA GLY A 287 18.05 -7.08 19.59
C GLY A 287 16.77 -7.81 19.20
N TRP A 288 16.45 -8.93 19.85
CA TRP A 288 15.16 -9.60 19.67
C TRP A 288 13.98 -8.73 20.12
N TYR A 289 14.16 -7.97 21.21
CA TYR A 289 13.15 -7.04 21.73
C TYR A 289 13.26 -5.65 21.11
N ASP A 290 14.33 -5.36 20.36
CA ASP A 290 14.50 -4.09 19.67
C ASP A 290 13.45 -3.91 18.57
N PRO A 291 12.51 -2.95 18.69
CA PRO A 291 11.47 -2.77 17.69
C PRO A 291 12.02 -2.37 16.31
N TRP A 292 13.25 -1.83 16.26
CA TRP A 292 13.94 -1.44 15.03
C TRP A 292 14.45 -2.62 14.21
N ASN A 293 14.51 -3.83 14.77
CA ASN A 293 15.04 -5.02 14.09
C ASN A 293 14.29 -5.33 12.78
N THR A 294 13.00 -5.00 12.70
CA THR A 294 12.12 -5.17 11.53
C THR A 294 12.55 -4.38 10.30
N LEU A 295 13.24 -3.26 10.51
CA LEU A 295 13.84 -2.45 9.46
C LEU A 295 15.32 -2.79 9.25
N GLY A 296 15.89 -3.63 10.10
CA GLY A 296 17.28 -4.05 10.10
C GLY A 296 17.52 -5.36 9.35
N LYS A 297 18.81 -5.68 9.14
CA LYS A 297 19.22 -6.92 8.48
C LYS A 297 19.13 -8.11 9.44
N GLU A 298 18.11 -8.95 9.30
CA GLU A 298 17.93 -10.14 10.15
C GLU A 298 18.52 -11.42 9.55
N ASN A 299 18.61 -11.49 8.22
CA ASN A 299 19.19 -12.63 7.51
C ASN A 299 19.88 -12.19 6.21
N THR A 300 20.75 -13.06 5.70
CA THR A 300 21.52 -12.80 4.47
C THR A 300 21.96 -14.11 3.82
N ALA A 301 22.01 -14.11 2.49
CA ALA A 301 22.66 -15.17 1.70
C ALA A 301 24.09 -14.79 1.29
N ASP A 302 24.49 -13.52 1.49
CA ASP A 302 25.85 -13.04 1.24
C ASP A 302 26.75 -13.42 2.42
N PHE A 303 27.78 -14.22 2.16
CA PHE A 303 28.71 -14.72 3.18
C PHE A 303 29.63 -13.64 3.77
N SER A 304 29.76 -12.48 3.11
CA SER A 304 30.53 -11.33 3.60
C SER A 304 29.71 -10.42 4.53
N VAL A 305 28.41 -10.68 4.64
CA VAL A 305 27.50 -10.02 5.57
C VAL A 305 27.12 -11.04 6.64
N VAL A 306 27.15 -10.62 7.89
CA VAL A 306 26.65 -11.41 9.02
C VAL A 306 25.43 -10.70 9.55
N ALA A 307 24.35 -11.43 9.77
CA ALA A 307 23.15 -10.93 10.44
C ALA A 307 22.92 -11.80 11.67
N TYR A 308 22.86 -11.19 12.86
CA TYR A 308 22.64 -11.89 14.11
C TYR A 308 21.59 -11.19 14.95
N LEU A 309 20.48 -11.87 15.18
CA LEU A 309 19.43 -11.44 16.09
C LEU A 309 19.73 -11.98 17.49
N ILE A 310 20.02 -11.08 18.43
CA ILE A 310 20.44 -11.39 19.81
C ILE A 310 19.19 -11.71 20.62
N PRO A 311 18.99 -12.98 21.04
CA PRO A 311 17.86 -13.33 21.89
C PRO A 311 17.87 -12.48 23.17
N GLN A 312 16.70 -11.97 23.55
CA GLN A 312 16.51 -11.08 24.69
C GLN A 312 17.30 -9.74 24.63
N GLY A 313 17.94 -9.42 23.50
CA GLY A 313 18.63 -8.15 23.33
C GLY A 313 17.65 -6.99 23.10
N SER A 314 17.93 -5.86 23.73
CA SER A 314 17.29 -4.55 23.51
C SER A 314 18.03 -3.77 22.41
N TRP A 315 17.63 -2.52 22.18
CA TRP A 315 18.30 -1.66 21.19
C TRP A 315 19.76 -1.47 21.57
N ALA A 316 20.65 -1.82 20.65
CA ALA A 316 22.10 -1.73 20.78
C ALA A 316 22.69 -2.43 22.01
N SER A 317 22.03 -3.49 22.52
CA SER A 317 22.48 -4.23 23.70
C SER A 317 23.88 -4.85 23.56
N ASP A 318 24.33 -5.10 22.33
CA ASP A 318 25.69 -5.55 22.04
C ASP A 318 26.75 -4.45 22.20
N MET A 319 26.36 -3.18 22.07
CA MET A 319 27.24 -2.03 22.33
C MET A 319 27.12 -1.55 23.77
N PHE A 320 25.93 -1.68 24.36
CA PHE A 320 25.59 -1.28 25.70
C PHE A 320 24.95 -2.48 26.43
N PRO A 321 25.75 -3.44 26.93
CA PRO A 321 25.20 -4.67 27.51
C PRO A 321 24.51 -4.49 28.87
N GLY A 322 24.41 -3.26 29.39
CA GLY A 322 23.92 -2.98 30.73
C GLY A 322 24.57 -3.86 31.82
N ASP A 323 23.81 -4.12 32.89
CA ASP A 323 24.11 -5.13 33.92
C ASP A 323 23.55 -6.53 33.52
N SER A 324 23.34 -6.79 32.21
CA SER A 324 22.70 -8.02 31.75
C SER A 324 23.68 -9.21 31.66
N ASP A 325 23.36 -10.33 32.31
CA ASP A 325 24.04 -11.63 32.17
C ASP A 325 23.66 -12.36 30.85
N ASN A 326 23.38 -11.62 29.78
CA ASN A 326 22.89 -12.20 28.53
C ASN A 326 24.04 -12.84 27.73
N GLN A 327 24.21 -14.17 27.90
CA GLN A 327 25.22 -14.98 27.20
C GLN A 327 25.18 -14.91 25.66
N PHE A 328 24.07 -14.46 25.06
CA PHE A 328 23.98 -14.29 23.61
C PHE A 328 24.70 -13.02 23.11
N ILE A 329 24.90 -12.03 23.98
CA ILE A 329 25.75 -10.88 23.69
C ILE A 329 27.21 -11.35 23.52
N ASP A 330 27.68 -12.29 24.33
CA ASP A 330 29.02 -12.88 24.15
C ASP A 330 29.17 -13.57 22.79
N VAL A 331 28.09 -14.19 22.27
CA VAL A 331 28.08 -14.78 20.93
C VAL A 331 28.21 -13.68 19.87
N ALA A 332 27.46 -12.59 20.01
CA ALA A 332 27.55 -11.44 19.12
C ALA A 332 28.97 -10.86 19.12
N HIS A 333 29.58 -10.64 20.29
CA HIS A 333 30.95 -10.14 20.41
C HIS A 333 31.98 -11.07 19.78
N ARG A 334 31.83 -12.39 19.94
CA ARG A 334 32.71 -13.36 19.26
C ARG A 334 32.60 -13.25 17.74
N LEU A 335 31.38 -13.16 17.20
CA LEU A 335 31.15 -12.96 15.77
C LEU A 335 31.79 -11.66 15.27
N MET A 336 31.66 -10.56 16.02
CA MET A 336 32.32 -9.30 15.69
C MET A 336 33.83 -9.43 15.67
N ILE A 337 34.43 -10.01 16.71
CA ILE A 337 35.89 -10.18 16.82
C ILE A 337 36.42 -11.06 15.68
N GLU A 338 35.74 -12.17 15.37
CA GLU A 338 36.11 -13.06 14.27
C GLU A 338 36.12 -12.33 12.93
N ASN A 339 35.09 -11.53 12.65
CA ASN A 339 34.97 -10.76 11.42
C ASN A 339 35.98 -9.61 11.36
N ILE A 340 36.15 -8.85 12.45
CA ILE A 340 37.18 -7.81 12.56
C ILE A 340 38.57 -8.39 12.30
N ASN A 341 38.89 -9.54 12.87
CA ASN A 341 40.16 -10.22 12.63
C ASN A 341 40.35 -10.57 11.15
N ILE A 342 39.30 -11.07 10.48
CA ILE A 342 39.32 -11.32 9.03
C ILE A 342 39.54 -10.02 8.24
N TRP A 343 38.84 -8.93 8.58
CA TRP A 343 38.95 -7.68 7.85
C TRP A 343 40.29 -6.97 8.06
N VAL A 344 40.88 -7.10 9.25
CA VAL A 344 42.16 -6.47 9.60
C VAL A 344 43.33 -7.29 9.06
N ASN A 345 43.30 -8.62 9.24
CA ASN A 345 44.43 -9.50 8.94
C ASN A 345 44.30 -10.29 7.62
N GLY A 346 43.13 -10.26 6.96
CA GLY A 346 42.89 -10.93 5.68
C GLY A 346 43.41 -10.18 4.45
N PRO A 347 43.40 -10.81 3.26
CA PRO A 347 43.87 -10.21 2.01
C PRO A 347 43.10 -8.93 1.66
N ARG A 348 43.76 -7.95 1.01
CA ARG A 348 43.21 -6.63 0.63
C ARG A 348 42.09 -6.64 -0.43
N ASN A 349 41.55 -7.80 -0.81
CA ASN A 349 40.70 -7.91 -1.99
C ASN A 349 39.32 -7.23 -1.76
N PRO A 350 38.95 -6.16 -2.49
CA PRO A 350 37.70 -5.43 -2.29
C PRO A 350 36.45 -6.18 -2.81
N ARG A 351 36.62 -7.34 -3.47
CA ARG A 351 35.55 -8.27 -3.87
C ARG A 351 36.06 -9.71 -3.84
N THR A 352 35.76 -10.47 -2.79
CA THR A 352 35.86 -11.94 -2.90
C THR A 352 34.55 -12.48 -3.47
N PHE A 353 34.66 -12.94 -4.71
CA PHE A 353 33.63 -13.37 -5.64
C PHE A 353 32.92 -14.69 -5.26
N VAL A 354 31.61 -14.75 -5.51
CA VAL A 354 31.02 -15.80 -6.37
C VAL A 354 30.04 -15.12 -7.34
N ASN A 355 30.33 -15.26 -8.63
CA ASN A 355 29.53 -14.77 -9.74
C ASN A 355 28.29 -15.68 -9.92
N THR A 356 27.08 -15.16 -9.68
CA THR A 356 25.82 -15.82 -10.08
C THR A 356 25.18 -15.11 -11.26
N THR A 357 25.90 -15.00 -12.38
CA THR A 357 25.26 -14.86 -13.69
C THR A 357 24.56 -16.17 -14.07
N VAL A 358 23.39 -16.41 -13.48
CA VAL A 358 22.37 -17.32 -14.02
C VAL A 358 21.01 -16.63 -13.82
N PRO A 359 20.45 -16.00 -14.85
CA PRO A 359 19.05 -15.59 -14.83
C PRO A 359 18.19 -16.83 -14.57
N TRP A 360 17.18 -16.68 -13.73
CA TRP A 360 16.21 -17.73 -13.43
C TRP A 360 15.44 -18.08 -14.72
N THR A 361 15.91 -19.09 -15.46
CA THR A 361 15.15 -19.72 -16.54
C THR A 361 14.20 -20.72 -15.90
N ARG A 362 12.90 -20.47 -16.08
CA ARG A 362 11.82 -21.41 -15.74
C ARG A 362 12.14 -22.79 -16.35
N PRO A 363 11.99 -23.92 -15.62
CA PRO A 363 12.17 -25.24 -16.19
C PRO A 363 11.19 -25.48 -17.35
N TYR A 364 11.71 -25.94 -18.48
CA TYR A 364 10.94 -26.45 -19.60
C TYR A 364 10.28 -27.77 -19.18
N TRP A 365 9.02 -27.73 -18.77
CA TRP A 365 8.22 -28.95 -18.65
C TRP A 365 7.86 -29.40 -20.06
N GLY A 366 8.31 -30.60 -20.40
CA GLY A 366 8.39 -31.12 -21.75
C GLY A 366 7.07 -31.12 -22.52
N GLU A 367 7.21 -30.86 -23.81
CA GLU A 367 6.20 -31.07 -24.83
C GLU A 367 5.68 -32.50 -24.82
N PHE A 368 4.37 -32.65 -24.61
CA PHE A 368 3.64 -33.82 -25.07
C PHE A 368 3.49 -33.74 -26.61
N GLY A 369 4.36 -34.47 -27.29
CA GLY A 369 4.04 -35.43 -28.35
C GLY A 369 3.21 -34.99 -29.57
N GLU A 370 3.83 -35.08 -30.75
CA GLU A 370 3.22 -35.15 -32.09
C GLU A 370 2.37 -36.44 -32.35
N VAL A 371 1.61 -36.94 -31.36
CA VAL A 371 0.71 -38.08 -31.56
C VAL A 371 -0.67 -37.73 -31.02
N GLY A 372 -1.50 -37.05 -31.83
CA GLY A 372 -2.88 -36.80 -31.41
C GLY A 372 -3.73 -35.76 -32.14
N LYS A 373 -3.38 -35.25 -33.32
CA LYS A 373 -4.17 -34.19 -34.00
C LYS A 373 -5.63 -34.58 -34.35
N LYS A 374 -6.00 -35.86 -34.32
CA LYS A 374 -7.39 -36.32 -34.52
C LYS A 374 -8.16 -36.63 -33.23
N LEU A 375 -7.48 -37.02 -32.14
CA LEU A 375 -8.13 -37.31 -30.84
C LEU A 375 -8.37 -36.02 -30.02
N ALA A 376 -7.55 -34.99 -30.21
CA ALA A 376 -7.61 -33.75 -29.44
C ALA A 376 -8.86 -32.90 -29.75
N VAL A 377 -9.32 -32.86 -31.00
CA VAL A 377 -10.50 -32.06 -31.41
C VAL A 377 -11.78 -32.61 -30.78
N GLU A 378 -11.94 -33.93 -30.72
CA GLU A 378 -13.12 -34.57 -30.09
C GLU A 378 -13.16 -34.32 -28.57
N ASN A 379 -12.01 -34.28 -27.89
CA ASN A 379 -11.94 -33.93 -26.46
C ASN A 379 -12.15 -32.42 -26.22
N THR A 380 -11.71 -31.56 -27.15
CA THR A 380 -11.87 -30.09 -27.09
C THR A 380 -13.35 -29.69 -27.21
N GLU A 381 -14.10 -30.22 -28.18
CA GLU A 381 -15.54 -29.91 -28.32
C GLU A 381 -16.33 -30.29 -27.06
N SER A 382 -15.93 -31.36 -26.37
CA SER A 382 -16.57 -31.76 -25.12
C SER A 382 -16.44 -30.73 -24.00
N LYS A 383 -15.47 -29.79 -24.07
CA LYS A 383 -15.27 -28.72 -23.07
C LYS A 383 -16.25 -27.56 -23.25
N PHE A 384 -16.87 -27.38 -24.41
CA PHE A 384 -17.79 -26.27 -24.67
C PHE A 384 -19.25 -26.71 -24.57
N ALA A 385 -20.05 -25.95 -23.85
CA ALA A 385 -21.49 -26.21 -23.70
C ALA A 385 -22.30 -24.91 -23.80
N LYS A 386 -23.62 -25.04 -24.00
CA LYS A 386 -24.53 -23.90 -23.87
C LYS A 386 -24.66 -23.52 -22.39
N LEU A 387 -24.87 -22.23 -22.13
CA LEU A 387 -25.18 -21.77 -20.78
C LEU A 387 -26.49 -22.39 -20.30
N GLY A 388 -26.45 -23.08 -19.16
CA GLY A 388 -27.60 -23.77 -18.57
C GLY A 388 -28.71 -22.82 -18.10
N ASP A 389 -29.84 -23.39 -17.69
CA ASP A 389 -30.94 -22.65 -17.06
C ASP A 389 -30.80 -22.51 -15.54
N ASP A 390 -29.90 -23.29 -14.94
CA ASP A 390 -29.65 -23.39 -13.50
C ASP A 390 -28.54 -22.45 -12.97
N VAL A 391 -28.12 -21.49 -13.80
CA VAL A 391 -27.06 -20.51 -13.47
C VAL A 391 -27.55 -19.42 -12.51
N PRO A 392 -26.66 -18.83 -11.69
CA PRO A 392 -27.00 -17.75 -10.76
C PRO A 392 -27.81 -16.61 -11.37
N SER A 393 -27.42 -16.09 -12.54
CA SER A 393 -28.05 -14.92 -13.18
C SER A 393 -29.51 -15.13 -13.58
N LYS A 394 -29.99 -16.38 -13.67
CA LYS A 394 -31.39 -16.72 -13.99
C LYS A 394 -32.27 -16.95 -12.75
N LYS A 395 -31.70 -16.90 -11.54
CA LYS A 395 -32.42 -17.12 -10.27
C LYS A 395 -32.95 -15.81 -9.69
N THR A 396 -34.03 -15.89 -8.92
CA THR A 396 -34.56 -14.77 -8.15
C THR A 396 -33.93 -14.74 -6.76
N PHE A 397 -33.41 -13.57 -6.36
CA PHE A 397 -32.81 -13.36 -5.04
C PHE A 397 -33.56 -12.30 -4.24
N PRO A 398 -33.54 -12.39 -2.90
CA PRO A 398 -33.98 -11.28 -2.07
C PRO A 398 -33.17 -10.04 -2.39
N GLN A 399 -33.85 -8.89 -2.52
CA GLN A 399 -33.14 -7.63 -2.71
C GLN A 399 -32.52 -7.19 -1.38
N PRO A 400 -31.25 -6.76 -1.37
CA PRO A 400 -30.68 -6.17 -0.18
C PRO A 400 -31.43 -4.88 0.15
N LYS A 401 -31.54 -4.57 1.46
CA LYS A 401 -32.25 -3.38 1.96
C LYS A 401 -31.75 -2.08 1.31
N TYR A 402 -30.45 -2.02 1.02
CA TYR A 402 -29.78 -0.89 0.38
C TYR A 402 -28.82 -1.40 -0.70
N LYS A 403 -28.82 -0.78 -1.88
CA LYS A 403 -27.75 -0.94 -2.86
C LYS A 403 -26.58 -0.05 -2.43
N LYS A 404 -25.57 -0.66 -1.82
CA LYS A 404 -24.49 0.04 -1.13
C LYS A 404 -23.34 0.37 -2.06
N MET A 405 -22.75 1.55 -1.88
CA MET A 405 -21.36 1.71 -2.26
C MET A 405 -20.48 1.06 -1.18
N LEU A 406 -19.56 0.20 -1.60
CA LEU A 406 -18.62 -0.49 -0.71
C LEU A 406 -17.23 0.13 -0.91
N PHE A 407 -16.89 1.14 -0.10
CA PHE A 407 -15.58 1.82 -0.15
C PHE A 407 -15.18 2.24 -1.57
N GLY A 408 -15.95 3.15 -2.16
CA GLY A 408 -15.71 3.60 -3.54
C GLY A 408 -16.19 2.65 -4.62
N ARG A 409 -16.57 1.39 -4.30
CA ARG A 409 -17.15 0.43 -5.26
C ARG A 409 -18.66 0.59 -5.39
N PRO A 410 -19.21 0.97 -6.54
CA PRO A 410 -20.65 0.98 -6.77
C PRO A 410 -21.30 -0.41 -6.68
N PRO A 411 -22.64 -0.48 -6.50
CA PRO A 411 -23.39 -1.74 -6.52
C PRO A 411 -23.24 -2.55 -7.82
N HIS A 412 -22.90 -1.89 -8.93
CA HIS A 412 -22.72 -2.50 -10.25
C HIS A 412 -21.27 -2.94 -10.53
N GLY A 413 -20.34 -2.78 -9.58
CA GLY A 413 -18.91 -3.03 -9.78
C GLY A 413 -18.14 -1.77 -10.18
N PHE A 414 -16.86 -1.93 -10.55
CA PHE A 414 -16.00 -0.80 -10.94
C PHE A 414 -16.08 -0.43 -12.41
N LEU A 415 -16.64 -1.29 -13.25
CA LEU A 415 -16.76 -1.05 -14.67
C LEU A 415 -18.23 -1.11 -15.09
N PRO A 416 -18.89 0.04 -15.33
CA PRO A 416 -20.28 0.08 -15.80
C PRO A 416 -20.48 -0.75 -17.08
N GLU A 417 -21.54 -1.56 -17.13
CA GLU A 417 -21.90 -2.32 -18.34
C GLU A 417 -22.25 -1.36 -19.49
N PRO A 418 -21.72 -1.57 -20.71
CA PRO A 418 -22.08 -0.76 -21.88
C PRO A 418 -23.55 -0.93 -22.25
N ASP A 419 -24.20 0.17 -22.63
CA ASP A 419 -25.57 0.13 -23.15
C ASP A 419 -25.65 -0.76 -24.39
N TYR A 420 -26.67 -1.61 -24.49
CA TYR A 420 -26.96 -2.34 -25.72
C TYR A 420 -28.45 -2.65 -25.82
N ASN A 421 -28.92 -2.86 -27.05
CA ASN A 421 -30.31 -3.22 -27.28
C ASN A 421 -30.55 -4.69 -26.94
N LYS A 422 -31.11 -4.96 -25.75
CA LYS A 422 -31.47 -6.30 -25.27
C LYS A 422 -32.56 -6.97 -26.11
N ASP A 423 -33.37 -6.19 -26.83
CA ASP A 423 -34.45 -6.67 -27.69
C ASP A 423 -34.00 -6.94 -29.13
N ALA A 424 -32.74 -6.60 -29.49
CA ALA A 424 -32.20 -6.84 -30.81
C ALA A 424 -31.95 -8.34 -31.06
N THR A 425 -32.16 -8.78 -32.30
CA THR A 425 -31.77 -10.13 -32.71
C THR A 425 -30.25 -10.26 -32.70
N TYR A 426 -29.73 -11.30 -32.06
CA TYR A 426 -28.29 -11.55 -32.00
C TYR A 426 -27.66 -11.75 -33.39
N PRO A 427 -26.45 -11.23 -33.63
CA PRO A 427 -25.80 -11.33 -34.93
C PRO A 427 -25.39 -12.78 -35.26
N PRO A 428 -25.22 -13.13 -36.54
CA PRO A 428 -24.75 -14.46 -36.94
C PRO A 428 -23.39 -14.79 -36.30
N GLY A 429 -23.29 -15.99 -35.72
CA GLY A 429 -22.07 -16.44 -35.05
C GLY A 429 -21.90 -15.90 -33.62
N PHE A 430 -22.90 -15.22 -33.06
CA PHE A 430 -22.99 -14.98 -31.63
C PHE A 430 -23.23 -16.30 -30.86
N GLU A 431 -22.49 -16.49 -29.79
CA GLU A 431 -22.59 -17.65 -28.90
C GLU A 431 -22.44 -17.19 -27.46
N GLN A 432 -23.37 -17.62 -26.60
CA GLN A 432 -23.28 -17.53 -25.15
C GLN A 432 -23.21 -18.95 -24.61
N GLY A 433 -22.13 -19.26 -23.90
CA GLY A 433 -21.83 -20.62 -23.51
C GLY A 433 -20.99 -20.71 -22.26
N THR A 434 -20.59 -21.94 -21.94
CA THR A 434 -19.64 -22.25 -20.88
C THR A 434 -18.48 -23.07 -21.42
N PHE A 435 -17.32 -22.86 -20.83
CA PHE A 435 -16.09 -23.59 -21.06
C PHE A 435 -15.71 -24.36 -19.80
N ARG A 436 -15.51 -25.68 -19.93
CA ARG A 436 -15.11 -26.54 -18.82
C ARG A 436 -13.64 -26.28 -18.48
N GLN A 437 -13.43 -25.63 -17.34
CA GLN A 437 -12.15 -25.16 -16.84
C GLN A 437 -11.72 -25.96 -15.61
N LYS A 438 -10.41 -26.09 -15.37
CA LYS A 438 -9.91 -26.68 -14.10
C LYS A 438 -10.23 -25.77 -12.93
N GLN A 439 -10.60 -26.34 -11.78
CA GLN A 439 -10.75 -25.52 -10.57
C GLN A 439 -9.39 -25.01 -10.07
N ASN A 440 -8.35 -25.83 -10.17
CA ASN A 440 -7.01 -25.50 -9.70
C ASN A 440 -5.92 -25.82 -10.74
N HIS A 441 -5.28 -24.79 -11.30
CA HIS A 441 -4.17 -24.97 -12.25
C HIS A 441 -2.85 -25.38 -11.61
N PHE A 442 -2.73 -25.28 -10.29
CA PHE A 442 -1.50 -25.55 -9.54
C PHE A 442 -1.51 -26.91 -8.83
N SER A 443 -2.57 -27.70 -9.01
CA SER A 443 -2.67 -29.08 -8.52
C SER A 443 -2.91 -30.06 -9.68
N ASN A 444 -1.86 -30.76 -10.11
CA ASN A 444 -1.96 -31.79 -11.16
C ASN A 444 -2.75 -33.04 -10.73
N GLN A 445 -3.08 -33.15 -9.44
CA GLN A 445 -3.84 -34.28 -8.87
C GLN A 445 -5.31 -33.95 -8.69
N ASP A 446 -5.71 -32.68 -8.84
CA ASP A 446 -7.11 -32.26 -8.70
C ASP A 446 -7.85 -32.46 -10.03
N PRO A 447 -8.78 -33.43 -10.12
CA PRO A 447 -9.54 -33.66 -11.35
C PRO A 447 -10.73 -32.71 -11.49
N ASN A 448 -10.98 -31.84 -10.49
CA ASN A 448 -12.20 -31.05 -10.45
C ASN A 448 -12.20 -29.96 -11.52
N THR A 449 -13.37 -29.76 -12.10
CA THR A 449 -13.61 -28.73 -13.13
C THR A 449 -14.81 -27.89 -12.76
N PHE A 450 -14.94 -26.73 -13.39
CA PHE A 450 -16.12 -25.86 -13.30
C PHE A 450 -16.47 -25.30 -14.68
N GLN A 451 -17.67 -24.75 -14.80
CA GLN A 451 -18.17 -24.17 -16.05
C GLN A 451 -17.93 -22.66 -16.02
N GLN A 452 -16.95 -22.19 -16.79
CA GLN A 452 -16.64 -20.77 -16.92
C GLN A 452 -17.45 -20.16 -18.08
N LYS A 453 -18.22 -19.11 -17.81
CA LYS A 453 -19.08 -18.47 -18.82
C LYS A 453 -18.24 -17.67 -19.81
N PHE A 454 -18.62 -17.72 -21.08
CA PHE A 454 -18.01 -16.90 -22.12
C PHE A 454 -19.06 -16.41 -23.13
N PHE A 455 -18.72 -15.34 -23.82
CA PHE A 455 -19.41 -14.88 -25.01
C PHE A 455 -18.46 -14.91 -26.20
N LYS A 456 -19.01 -15.15 -27.39
CA LYS A 456 -18.31 -15.05 -28.66
C LYS A 456 -19.17 -14.29 -29.64
N ASN A 457 -18.55 -13.42 -30.43
CA ASN A 457 -19.17 -12.74 -31.55
C ASN A 457 -18.25 -12.80 -32.78
N ALA A 458 -18.67 -13.54 -33.79
CA ALA A 458 -17.92 -13.72 -35.04
C ALA A 458 -18.39 -12.82 -36.20
N GLN A 459 -19.24 -11.81 -35.95
CA GLN A 459 -19.87 -11.03 -37.03
C GLN A 459 -18.88 -10.28 -37.94
N TRP A 460 -17.65 -10.01 -37.45
CA TRP A 460 -16.59 -9.34 -38.21
C TRP A 460 -15.46 -10.28 -38.64
N ALA A 461 -15.52 -11.56 -38.28
CA ALA A 461 -14.44 -12.50 -38.50
C ALA A 461 -14.09 -12.62 -39.99
N LYS A 462 -12.80 -12.47 -40.32
CA LYS A 462 -12.24 -12.72 -41.66
C LYS A 462 -11.28 -13.91 -41.62
N PRO A 463 -11.08 -14.65 -42.73
CA PRO A 463 -10.05 -15.68 -42.81
C PRO A 463 -8.67 -15.10 -42.46
N GLY A 464 -7.97 -15.71 -41.49
CA GLY A 464 -6.68 -15.23 -40.99
C GLY A 464 -6.74 -13.97 -40.11
N GLY A 465 -7.94 -13.47 -39.78
CA GLY A 465 -8.13 -12.33 -38.89
C GLY A 465 -7.78 -12.66 -37.43
N PRO A 466 -7.44 -11.65 -36.61
CA PRO A 466 -7.06 -11.84 -35.22
C PRO A 466 -8.24 -12.26 -34.33
N ASN A 467 -7.95 -12.61 -33.09
CA ASN A 467 -8.94 -12.79 -32.04
C ASN A 467 -8.78 -11.67 -31.00
N PHE A 468 -9.88 -11.03 -30.63
CA PHE A 468 -9.92 -10.03 -29.55
C PHE A 468 -10.60 -10.66 -28.35
N LEU A 469 -9.96 -10.60 -27.18
CA LEU A 469 -10.48 -11.16 -25.94
C LEU A 469 -10.64 -10.06 -24.89
N MET A 470 -11.89 -9.76 -24.54
CA MET A 470 -12.21 -9.00 -23.34
C MET A 470 -12.08 -9.93 -22.13
N ILE A 471 -11.27 -9.52 -21.15
CA ILE A 471 -11.10 -10.24 -19.89
C ILE A 471 -12.20 -9.77 -18.94
N GLY A 472 -12.97 -10.70 -18.37
CA GLY A 472 -13.96 -10.39 -17.36
C GLY A 472 -13.30 -9.91 -16.07
N GLY A 473 -13.90 -8.91 -15.44
CA GLY A 473 -13.39 -8.28 -14.23
C GLY A 473 -14.00 -8.85 -12.95
N GLU A 474 -14.01 -7.99 -11.94
CA GLU A 474 -14.48 -8.21 -10.59
C GLU A 474 -16.01 -8.12 -10.48
N GLY A 475 -16.75 -8.66 -11.44
CA GLY A 475 -18.21 -8.60 -11.48
C GLY A 475 -18.83 -9.57 -12.49
N PRO A 476 -20.16 -9.75 -12.45
CA PRO A 476 -20.87 -10.55 -13.45
C PRO A 476 -20.76 -9.94 -14.84
N GLU A 477 -20.51 -10.78 -15.86
CA GLU A 477 -20.28 -10.29 -17.21
C GLU A 477 -21.54 -10.38 -18.09
N GLY A 478 -21.76 -9.30 -18.84
CA GLY A 478 -22.91 -9.11 -19.72
C GLY A 478 -22.55 -9.14 -21.20
N ALA A 479 -23.56 -9.36 -22.04
CA ALA A 479 -23.36 -9.42 -23.51
C ALA A 479 -23.09 -8.05 -24.14
N GLY A 480 -23.32 -6.94 -23.42
CA GLY A 480 -23.10 -5.58 -23.92
C GLY A 480 -21.69 -5.35 -24.46
N TRP A 481 -20.69 -5.91 -23.78
CA TRP A 481 -19.29 -5.86 -24.18
C TRP A 481 -18.99 -6.52 -25.51
N VAL A 482 -19.80 -7.45 -26.03
CA VAL A 482 -19.57 -8.07 -27.34
C VAL A 482 -20.61 -7.73 -28.38
N LEU A 483 -21.69 -7.03 -28.00
CA LEU A 483 -22.83 -6.71 -28.88
C LEU A 483 -22.95 -5.22 -29.23
N ASN A 484 -22.54 -4.30 -28.35
CA ASN A 484 -22.60 -2.87 -28.66
C ASN A 484 -21.50 -2.49 -29.65
N GLN A 485 -21.83 -2.40 -30.94
CA GLN A 485 -20.88 -2.16 -32.03
C GLN A 485 -20.15 -0.81 -31.94
N ASP A 486 -20.67 0.14 -31.16
CA ASP A 486 -20.13 1.48 -31.03
C ASP A 486 -19.05 1.58 -29.94
N ILE A 487 -18.88 0.57 -29.08
CA ILE A 487 -17.77 0.55 -28.11
C ILE A 487 -16.44 0.40 -28.84
N THR A 488 -15.43 1.09 -28.33
CA THR A 488 -14.20 1.39 -29.07
C THR A 488 -13.53 0.13 -29.62
N TYR A 489 -13.35 -0.91 -28.80
CA TYR A 489 -12.61 -2.08 -29.24
C TYR A 489 -13.36 -2.94 -30.27
N LEU A 490 -14.69 -2.85 -30.33
CA LEU A 490 -15.48 -3.50 -31.38
C LEU A 490 -15.38 -2.75 -32.71
N THR A 491 -15.17 -1.43 -32.68
CA THR A 491 -14.83 -0.67 -33.90
C THR A 491 -13.51 -1.16 -34.51
N TRP A 492 -12.53 -1.51 -33.65
CA TRP A 492 -11.28 -2.13 -34.07
C TRP A 492 -11.48 -3.58 -34.53
N ALA A 493 -12.32 -4.37 -33.84
CA ALA A 493 -12.66 -5.72 -34.28
C ALA A 493 -13.23 -5.72 -35.71
N LYS A 494 -14.12 -4.77 -36.01
CA LYS A 494 -14.65 -4.53 -37.36
C LYS A 494 -13.56 -4.14 -38.37
N LYS A 495 -12.63 -3.26 -37.98
CA LYS A 495 -11.52 -2.81 -38.81
C LYS A 495 -10.58 -3.96 -39.19
N TYR A 496 -10.14 -4.75 -38.19
CA TYR A 496 -9.16 -5.82 -38.36
C TYR A 496 -9.77 -7.17 -38.78
N GLY A 497 -11.09 -7.27 -38.79
CA GLY A 497 -11.80 -8.51 -39.12
C GLY A 497 -11.65 -9.57 -38.03
N ALA A 498 -11.71 -9.15 -36.77
CA ALA A 498 -11.45 -10.00 -35.61
C ALA A 498 -12.66 -10.86 -35.23
N THR A 499 -12.39 -12.05 -34.66
CA THR A 499 -13.39 -12.76 -33.85
C THR A 499 -13.30 -12.25 -32.42
N VAL A 500 -14.43 -11.87 -31.83
CA VAL A 500 -14.48 -11.30 -30.48
C VAL A 500 -14.90 -12.35 -29.48
N TYR A 501 -14.22 -12.39 -28.35
CA TYR A 501 -14.50 -13.23 -27.21
C TYR A 501 -14.56 -12.38 -25.94
N LEU A 502 -15.37 -12.81 -24.98
CA LEU A 502 -15.32 -12.36 -23.59
C LEU A 502 -15.32 -13.59 -22.71
N LEU A 503 -14.40 -13.67 -21.75
CA LEU A 503 -14.37 -14.75 -20.75
C LEU A 503 -14.65 -14.17 -19.37
N GLU A 504 -15.73 -14.62 -18.71
CA GLU A 504 -16.10 -14.17 -17.37
C GLU A 504 -15.09 -14.67 -16.33
N HIS A 505 -14.78 -13.85 -15.34
CA HIS A 505 -13.81 -14.19 -14.31
C HIS A 505 -14.32 -15.36 -13.45
N ARG A 506 -13.43 -16.28 -13.06
CA ARG A 506 -13.76 -17.34 -12.09
C ARG A 506 -14.38 -16.76 -10.81
N PHE A 507 -15.31 -17.47 -10.18
CA PHE A 507 -16.11 -17.06 -9.02
C PHE A 507 -17.18 -15.98 -9.27
N TYR A 508 -16.99 -15.10 -10.26
CA TYR A 508 -17.93 -14.01 -10.53
C TYR A 508 -19.06 -14.45 -11.48
N GLY A 509 -20.22 -13.81 -11.34
CA GLY A 509 -21.36 -14.04 -12.22
C GLY A 509 -21.88 -15.48 -12.22
N ASP A 510 -21.84 -16.11 -13.38
CA ASP A 510 -22.27 -17.50 -13.58
C ASP A 510 -21.09 -18.50 -13.55
N SER A 511 -19.86 -18.01 -13.42
CA SER A 511 -18.62 -18.79 -13.45
C SER A 511 -18.23 -19.35 -12.07
N VAL A 512 -19.15 -20.10 -11.47
CA VAL A 512 -19.04 -20.59 -10.10
C VAL A 512 -18.05 -21.75 -9.98
N VAL A 513 -17.02 -21.60 -9.13
CA VAL A 513 -16.02 -22.64 -8.84
C VAL A 513 -16.45 -23.43 -7.61
N GLY A 514 -16.58 -24.76 -7.73
CA GLY A 514 -17.04 -25.61 -6.63
C GLY A 514 -18.42 -25.19 -6.13
N ASP A 515 -18.53 -24.93 -4.82
CA ASP A 515 -19.72 -24.37 -4.16
C ASP A 515 -19.60 -22.86 -3.89
N ASN A 516 -18.58 -22.22 -4.46
CA ASN A 516 -18.24 -20.81 -4.24
C ASN A 516 -17.82 -20.47 -2.81
N THR A 517 -17.30 -21.42 -2.02
CA THR A 517 -16.86 -21.15 -0.63
C THR A 517 -15.34 -21.19 -0.44
N ASP A 518 -14.62 -21.92 -1.30
CA ASP A 518 -13.16 -22.01 -1.23
C ASP A 518 -12.48 -20.88 -2.02
N PHE A 519 -12.39 -19.70 -1.39
CA PHE A 519 -11.79 -18.53 -2.02
C PHE A 519 -10.26 -18.64 -2.23
N GLN A 520 -9.58 -19.67 -1.75
CA GLN A 520 -8.15 -19.89 -2.07
C GLN A 520 -7.93 -20.14 -3.57
N LEU A 521 -8.97 -20.57 -4.30
CA LEU A 521 -8.94 -20.73 -5.76
C LEU A 521 -9.30 -19.45 -6.52
N LEU A 522 -9.66 -18.37 -5.82
CA LEU A 522 -9.87 -17.04 -6.36
C LEU A 522 -8.56 -16.25 -6.26
N SER A 523 -7.77 -16.30 -7.33
CA SER A 523 -6.58 -15.47 -7.47
C SER A 523 -6.36 -14.98 -8.90
N SER A 524 -5.64 -13.87 -9.05
CA SER A 524 -5.23 -13.32 -10.34
C SER A 524 -4.49 -14.36 -11.18
N LEU A 525 -3.54 -15.09 -10.59
CA LEU A 525 -2.73 -16.07 -11.30
C LEU A 525 -3.57 -17.25 -11.79
N GLN A 526 -4.50 -17.73 -10.96
CA GLN A 526 -5.47 -18.75 -11.34
C GLN A 526 -6.33 -18.29 -12.55
N MET A 527 -6.73 -17.02 -12.61
CA MET A 527 -7.46 -16.45 -13.75
C MET A 527 -6.58 -16.30 -15.00
N LEU A 528 -5.31 -15.91 -14.87
CA LEU A 528 -4.38 -15.84 -16.01
C LEU A 528 -4.19 -17.21 -16.68
N TYR A 529 -4.13 -18.28 -15.87
CA TYR A 529 -4.10 -19.65 -16.40
C TYR A 529 -5.43 -20.05 -17.04
N ASP A 530 -6.57 -19.57 -16.52
CA ASP A 530 -7.87 -19.79 -17.18
C ASP A 530 -7.88 -19.22 -18.60
N LEU A 531 -7.43 -17.97 -18.74
CA LEU A 531 -7.32 -17.28 -20.02
C LEU A 531 -6.40 -18.03 -20.99
N ALA A 532 -5.24 -18.48 -20.50
CA ALA A 532 -4.27 -19.23 -21.32
C ALA A 532 -4.85 -20.58 -21.80
N GLU A 533 -5.54 -21.32 -20.93
CA GLU A 533 -6.19 -22.58 -21.30
C GLU A 533 -7.33 -22.33 -22.30
N PHE A 534 -8.19 -21.33 -22.06
CA PHE A 534 -9.28 -20.96 -22.96
C PHE A 534 -8.76 -20.62 -24.37
N ILE A 535 -7.75 -19.76 -24.49
CA ILE A 535 -7.16 -19.37 -25.78
C ILE A 535 -6.60 -20.60 -26.52
N ARG A 536 -5.84 -21.45 -25.81
CA ARG A 536 -5.26 -22.67 -26.41
C ARG A 536 -6.36 -23.61 -26.91
N GLU A 537 -7.39 -23.84 -26.12
CA GLU A 537 -8.53 -24.69 -26.51
C GLU A 537 -9.32 -24.10 -27.68
N ILE A 538 -9.53 -22.79 -27.76
CA ILE A 538 -10.13 -22.17 -28.96
C ILE A 538 -9.25 -22.35 -30.19
N ASN A 539 -7.93 -22.18 -30.07
CA ASN A 539 -6.98 -22.41 -31.16
C ASN A 539 -7.04 -23.87 -31.64
N TYR A 540 -7.08 -24.84 -30.72
CA TYR A 540 -7.28 -26.26 -31.06
C TYR A 540 -8.63 -26.53 -31.71
N ARG A 541 -9.72 -25.98 -31.15
CA ARG A 541 -11.09 -26.12 -31.65
C ARG A 541 -11.23 -25.62 -33.08
N THR A 542 -10.64 -24.47 -33.37
CA THR A 542 -10.72 -23.81 -34.68
C THR A 542 -9.66 -24.29 -35.68
N GLY A 543 -8.61 -24.97 -35.20
CA GLY A 543 -7.45 -25.32 -36.00
C GLY A 543 -6.66 -24.09 -36.48
N THR A 544 -6.74 -22.98 -35.75
CA THR A 544 -6.07 -21.72 -36.09
C THR A 544 -4.98 -21.37 -35.07
N SER A 545 -4.02 -20.57 -35.51
CA SER A 545 -3.00 -19.94 -34.65
C SER A 545 -3.01 -18.43 -34.85
N ASN A 546 -4.20 -17.87 -35.08
CA ASN A 546 -4.36 -16.44 -35.35
C ASN A 546 -3.97 -15.62 -34.10
N PRO A 547 -3.39 -14.43 -34.27
CA PRO A 547 -2.92 -13.62 -33.16
C PRO A 547 -4.07 -13.19 -32.22
N TRP A 548 -3.80 -13.23 -30.92
CA TRP A 548 -4.73 -12.80 -29.87
C TRP A 548 -4.32 -11.46 -29.26
N ILE A 549 -5.27 -10.54 -29.10
CA ILE A 549 -5.09 -9.30 -28.32
C ILE A 549 -6.07 -9.32 -27.15
N THR A 550 -5.58 -9.04 -25.95
CA THR A 550 -6.42 -8.92 -24.76
C THR A 550 -6.78 -7.47 -24.48
N PHE A 551 -7.97 -7.29 -23.91
CA PHE A 551 -8.52 -6.00 -23.50
C PHE A 551 -9.10 -6.15 -22.09
N GLY A 552 -8.96 -5.12 -21.28
CA GLY A 552 -9.63 -5.03 -19.99
C GLY A 552 -9.59 -3.61 -19.42
N GLY A 553 -10.55 -3.33 -18.54
CA GLY A 553 -10.67 -2.09 -17.75
C GLY A 553 -10.51 -2.38 -16.25
N SER A 554 -9.98 -1.44 -15.46
CA SER A 554 -9.79 -1.64 -14.01
C SER A 554 -8.88 -2.85 -13.72
N TYR A 555 -9.22 -3.69 -12.74
CA TYR A 555 -8.52 -4.95 -12.45
C TYR A 555 -8.40 -5.86 -13.67
N SER A 556 -9.41 -5.94 -14.54
CA SER A 556 -9.28 -6.71 -15.80
C SER A 556 -8.25 -6.10 -16.77
N GLY A 557 -8.01 -4.79 -16.69
CA GLY A 557 -6.91 -4.12 -17.38
C GLY A 557 -5.54 -4.55 -16.84
N ALA A 558 -5.40 -4.66 -15.52
CA ALA A 558 -4.20 -5.23 -14.90
C ALA A 558 -4.00 -6.70 -15.33
N LEU A 559 -5.06 -7.52 -15.34
CA LEU A 559 -5.01 -8.88 -15.89
C LEU A 559 -4.59 -8.91 -17.37
N SER A 560 -5.04 -7.97 -18.20
CA SER A 560 -4.64 -7.89 -19.62
C SER A 560 -3.14 -7.63 -19.76
N ALA A 561 -2.59 -6.71 -18.97
CA ALA A 561 -1.15 -6.45 -18.91
C ALA A 561 -0.37 -7.69 -18.41
N TRP A 562 -0.80 -8.29 -17.30
CA TRP A 562 -0.13 -9.46 -16.72
C TRP A 562 -0.25 -10.70 -17.60
N MET A 563 -1.35 -10.86 -18.35
CA MET A 563 -1.49 -11.94 -19.35
C MET A 563 -0.41 -11.81 -20.41
N ARG A 564 -0.12 -10.59 -20.87
CA ARG A 564 0.93 -10.33 -21.85
C ARG A 564 2.33 -10.51 -21.27
N GLU A 565 2.55 -10.21 -19.99
CA GLU A 565 3.81 -10.49 -19.30
C GLU A 565 4.05 -12.00 -19.06
N VAL A 566 3.05 -12.70 -18.53
CA VAL A 566 3.17 -14.09 -18.07
C VAL A 566 3.07 -15.11 -19.22
N PHE A 567 2.29 -14.79 -20.25
CA PHE A 567 2.05 -15.65 -21.41
C PHE A 567 2.29 -14.91 -22.75
N PRO A 568 3.50 -14.38 -22.99
CA PRO A 568 3.82 -13.66 -24.22
C PRO A 568 3.82 -14.54 -25.47
N ASP A 569 3.81 -15.86 -25.31
CA ASP A 569 3.64 -16.85 -26.38
C ASP A 569 2.17 -17.04 -26.79
N VAL A 570 1.22 -16.67 -25.93
CA VAL A 570 -0.22 -16.91 -26.12
C VAL A 570 -0.94 -15.69 -26.71
N VAL A 571 -0.60 -14.48 -26.26
CA VAL A 571 -1.23 -13.22 -26.70
C VAL A 571 -0.18 -12.30 -27.30
N VAL A 572 -0.43 -11.61 -28.41
CA VAL A 572 0.58 -10.79 -29.10
C VAL A 572 0.62 -9.33 -28.63
N GLY A 573 -0.41 -8.88 -27.92
CA GLY A 573 -0.48 -7.56 -27.32
C GLY A 573 -1.67 -7.41 -26.37
N ALA A 574 -1.67 -6.34 -25.59
CA ALA A 574 -2.67 -6.07 -24.56
C ALA A 574 -3.04 -4.59 -24.46
N VAL A 575 -4.29 -4.30 -24.15
CA VAL A 575 -4.78 -2.95 -23.81
C VAL A 575 -5.31 -2.99 -22.38
N ALA A 576 -4.58 -2.34 -21.49
CA ALA A 576 -4.78 -2.33 -20.05
C ALA A 576 -5.38 -0.99 -19.59
N SER A 577 -6.65 -0.75 -19.93
CA SER A 577 -7.33 0.51 -19.63
C SER A 577 -7.56 0.69 -18.13
N SER A 578 -7.15 1.84 -17.60
CA SER A 578 -7.12 2.18 -16.18
C SER A 578 -6.65 1.01 -15.29
N GLY A 579 -5.65 0.25 -15.74
CA GLY A 579 -5.18 -0.96 -15.06
C GLY A 579 -4.30 -0.67 -13.85
N PRO A 580 -4.74 -0.90 -12.60
CA PRO A 580 -3.91 -0.69 -11.42
C PRO A 580 -2.96 -1.88 -11.25
N VAL A 581 -1.74 -1.76 -11.77
CA VAL A 581 -0.74 -2.84 -11.75
C VAL A 581 0.13 -2.84 -10.49
N PHE A 582 0.07 -1.78 -9.68
CA PHE A 582 0.77 -1.71 -8.40
C PHE A 582 -0.16 -2.07 -7.24
N ALA A 583 -0.01 -3.27 -6.69
CA ALA A 583 -0.71 -3.70 -5.49
C ALA A 583 -0.22 -2.90 -4.28
N LYS A 584 -1.13 -2.41 -3.43
CA LYS A 584 -0.76 -1.53 -2.31
C LYS A 584 -1.78 -1.60 -1.18
N THR A 585 -1.34 -1.91 0.04
CA THR A 585 -2.24 -2.03 1.20
C THR A 585 -2.99 -0.74 1.47
N ASP A 586 -2.28 0.32 1.84
CA ASP A 586 -2.84 1.63 2.11
C ASP A 586 -2.84 2.50 0.85
N PHE A 587 -3.99 2.57 0.17
CA PHE A 587 -4.20 3.30 -1.08
C PHE A 587 -4.86 4.67 -0.86
N TYR A 588 -4.23 5.48 0.00
CA TYR A 588 -4.65 6.84 0.29
C TYR A 588 -4.60 7.78 -0.94
N GLU A 589 -3.78 7.49 -1.96
CA GLU A 589 -3.69 8.31 -3.18
C GLU A 589 -5.02 8.39 -3.91
N TYR A 590 -5.89 7.38 -3.74
CA TYR A 590 -7.24 7.42 -4.28
C TYR A 590 -7.94 8.73 -3.86
N LEU A 591 -7.98 9.02 -2.56
CA LEU A 591 -8.65 10.23 -2.05
C LEU A 591 -7.87 11.51 -2.40
N MET A 592 -6.55 11.43 -2.62
CA MET A 592 -5.78 12.57 -3.12
C MET A 592 -6.18 12.95 -4.54
N VAL A 593 -6.36 11.96 -5.42
CA VAL A 593 -6.81 12.21 -6.79
C VAL A 593 -8.25 12.71 -6.79
N VAL A 594 -9.13 12.15 -5.96
CA VAL A 594 -10.50 12.67 -5.75
C VAL A 594 -10.45 14.16 -5.39
N GLU A 595 -9.67 14.53 -4.38
CA GLU A 595 -9.51 15.93 -3.98
C GLU A 595 -8.96 16.80 -5.11
N ASN A 596 -7.88 16.37 -5.76
CA ASN A 596 -7.23 17.12 -6.82
C ASN A 596 -8.17 17.37 -8.01
N SER A 597 -8.95 16.37 -8.40
CA SER A 597 -9.96 16.47 -9.46
C SER A 597 -11.04 17.49 -9.11
N ILE A 598 -11.52 17.48 -7.86
CA ILE A 598 -12.53 18.45 -7.38
C ILE A 598 -11.96 19.86 -7.36
N ARG A 599 -10.77 20.05 -6.77
CA ARG A 599 -10.10 21.36 -6.71
C ARG A 599 -9.78 21.92 -8.09
N THR A 600 -9.38 21.06 -9.02
CA THR A 600 -9.11 21.45 -10.41
C THR A 600 -10.38 21.92 -11.11
N TYR A 601 -11.53 21.29 -10.82
CA TYR A 601 -12.81 21.69 -11.36
C TYR A 601 -13.35 22.98 -10.74
N ASP A 602 -13.42 23.03 -9.40
CA ASP A 602 -13.89 24.19 -8.63
C ASP A 602 -13.27 24.19 -7.21
N PRO A 603 -12.34 25.11 -6.92
CA PRO A 603 -11.75 25.24 -5.58
C PRO A 603 -12.78 25.53 -4.48
N THR A 604 -13.84 26.29 -4.78
CA THR A 604 -14.89 26.63 -3.80
C THR A 604 -15.68 25.39 -3.41
N CYS A 605 -15.96 24.52 -4.38
CA CYS A 605 -16.58 23.22 -4.15
C CYS A 605 -15.74 22.37 -3.18
N ALA A 606 -14.43 22.26 -3.41
CA ALA A 606 -13.52 21.54 -2.53
C ALA A 606 -13.47 22.13 -1.11
N ASP A 607 -13.39 23.45 -0.99
CA ASP A 607 -13.33 24.14 0.32
C ASP A 607 -14.64 23.98 1.11
N ARG A 608 -15.79 23.97 0.42
CA ARG A 608 -17.10 23.67 1.03
C ARG A 608 -17.16 22.23 1.51
N ILE A 609 -16.65 21.27 0.75
CA ILE A 609 -16.54 19.87 1.19
C ILE A 609 -15.69 19.80 2.46
N GLN A 610 -14.51 20.43 2.47
CA GLN A 610 -13.63 20.46 3.63
C GLN A 610 -14.30 21.08 4.86
N SER A 611 -14.97 22.21 4.70
CA SER A 611 -15.72 22.85 5.80
C SER A 611 -16.84 21.95 6.33
N GLY A 612 -17.53 21.21 5.47
CA GLY A 612 -18.59 20.29 5.86
C GLY A 612 -18.04 19.09 6.64
N PHE A 613 -17.00 18.43 6.13
CA PHE A 613 -16.33 17.31 6.84
C PHE A 613 -15.70 17.76 8.17
N ASN A 614 -15.12 18.96 8.25
CA ASN A 614 -14.67 19.55 9.51
C ASN A 614 -15.80 19.65 10.53
N THR A 615 -16.95 20.18 10.11
CA THR A 615 -18.14 20.31 10.96
C THR A 615 -18.62 18.93 11.44
N MET A 616 -18.69 17.95 10.55
CA MET A 616 -19.09 16.57 10.89
C MET A 616 -18.16 15.96 11.93
N ARG A 617 -16.84 16.10 11.76
CA ARG A 617 -15.84 15.61 12.72
C ARG A 617 -16.01 16.24 14.10
N THR A 618 -16.20 17.56 14.18
CA THR A 618 -16.46 18.24 15.46
C THR A 618 -17.76 17.76 16.11
N MET A 619 -18.83 17.62 15.33
CA MET A 619 -20.12 17.13 15.86
C MET A 619 -20.00 15.70 16.41
N PHE A 620 -19.23 14.84 15.75
CA PHE A 620 -19.08 13.44 16.15
C PHE A 620 -18.49 13.26 17.56
N LEU A 621 -17.72 14.24 18.06
CA LEU A 621 -17.08 14.20 19.38
C LEU A 621 -18.05 14.27 20.58
N THR A 622 -19.32 14.60 20.33
CA THR A 622 -20.36 14.80 21.36
C THR A 622 -21.59 13.92 21.10
N LYS A 623 -22.31 13.56 22.15
CA LYS A 623 -23.54 12.75 22.05
C LYS A 623 -24.62 13.49 21.24
N GLU A 624 -24.77 14.78 21.49
CA GLU A 624 -25.74 15.65 20.85
C GLU A 624 -25.40 15.85 19.36
N GLY A 625 -24.12 16.00 19.03
CA GLY A 625 -23.68 16.10 17.66
C GLY A 625 -23.84 14.79 16.88
N ARG A 626 -23.55 13.62 17.49
CA ARG A 626 -23.86 12.31 16.88
C ARG A 626 -25.36 12.11 16.67
N LYS A 627 -26.19 12.52 17.62
CA LYS A 627 -27.65 12.53 17.42
C LYS A 627 -28.06 13.42 16.24
N SER A 628 -27.50 14.61 16.16
CA SER A 628 -27.78 15.56 15.07
C SER A 628 -27.36 15.00 13.71
N LEU A 629 -26.19 14.36 13.63
CA LEU A 629 -25.74 13.65 12.41
C LEU A 629 -26.69 12.49 12.06
N SER A 630 -27.16 11.75 13.06
CA SER A 630 -28.14 10.67 12.86
C SER A 630 -29.45 11.19 12.25
N ASP A 631 -29.96 12.30 12.77
CA ASP A 631 -31.20 12.91 12.31
C ASP A 631 -31.02 13.54 10.90
N LEU A 632 -29.89 14.21 10.63
CA LEU A 632 -29.58 14.86 9.35
C LEU A 632 -29.43 13.87 8.19
N PHE A 633 -28.61 12.83 8.40
CA PHE A 633 -28.36 11.80 7.40
C PHE A 633 -29.43 10.70 7.38
N GLN A 634 -30.40 10.75 8.30
CA GLN A 634 -31.40 9.69 8.50
C GLN A 634 -30.73 8.32 8.63
N LEU A 635 -29.77 8.24 9.56
CA LEU A 635 -28.95 7.05 9.77
C LEU A 635 -29.79 5.88 10.29
N ASP A 636 -29.52 4.70 9.78
CA ASP A 636 -30.22 3.46 10.10
C ASP A 636 -29.22 2.31 10.34
N PRO A 637 -28.95 1.93 11.59
CA PRO A 637 -29.48 2.54 12.82
C PRO A 637 -28.87 3.92 13.10
N PRO A 638 -29.56 4.78 13.89
CA PRO A 638 -28.95 5.99 14.41
C PRO A 638 -27.79 5.65 15.37
N PHE A 639 -26.87 6.59 15.58
CA PHE A 639 -25.79 6.39 16.55
C PHE A 639 -26.35 6.13 17.96
N GLY A 640 -25.92 5.01 18.55
CA GLY A 640 -26.20 4.67 19.94
C GLY A 640 -25.32 5.42 20.94
N ASP A 641 -25.46 5.07 22.22
CA ASP A 641 -24.62 5.63 23.29
C ASP A 641 -23.17 5.12 23.22
N ASN A 642 -22.98 3.88 22.74
CA ASN A 642 -21.68 3.21 22.58
C ASN A 642 -21.29 3.12 21.10
N VAL A 643 -20.71 4.18 20.56
CA VAL A 643 -20.18 4.21 19.18
C VAL A 643 -18.72 3.78 19.22
N THR A 644 -18.34 2.81 18.39
CA THR A 644 -16.95 2.34 18.28
C THR A 644 -16.13 3.21 17.33
N ASP A 645 -14.80 3.05 17.36
CA ASP A 645 -13.90 3.77 16.45
C ASP A 645 -14.12 3.24 15.01
N THR A 646 -14.39 1.95 14.86
CA THR A 646 -14.81 1.32 13.61
C THR A 646 -16.11 1.92 13.06
N ASP A 647 -17.12 2.15 13.92
CA ASP A 647 -18.38 2.80 13.51
C ASP A 647 -18.13 4.23 13.03
N GLN A 648 -17.20 4.95 13.67
CA GLN A 648 -16.77 6.27 13.21
C GLN A 648 -16.11 6.18 11.84
N HIS A 649 -15.09 5.34 11.70
CA HIS A 649 -14.34 5.17 10.44
C HIS A 649 -15.27 4.75 9.30
N TYR A 650 -16.23 3.86 9.58
CA TYR A 650 -17.23 3.40 8.62
C TYR A 650 -18.24 4.49 8.25
N PHE A 651 -18.73 5.29 9.21
CA PHE A 651 -19.61 6.42 8.89
C PHE A 651 -18.96 7.39 7.91
N PHE A 652 -17.73 7.83 8.20
CA PHE A 652 -17.04 8.77 7.32
C PHE A 652 -16.71 8.15 5.97
N SER A 653 -16.34 6.87 5.91
CA SER A 653 -16.06 6.18 4.65
C SER A 653 -17.31 6.01 3.78
N ASN A 654 -18.45 5.74 4.40
CA ASN A 654 -19.72 5.65 3.71
C ASN A 654 -20.13 7.02 3.12
N VAL A 655 -19.90 8.12 3.84
CA VAL A 655 -20.17 9.47 3.33
C VAL A 655 -19.22 9.85 2.19
N TYR A 656 -17.90 9.76 2.40
CA TYR A 656 -16.94 10.16 1.35
C TYR A 656 -16.98 9.21 0.15
N GLY A 657 -17.44 7.97 0.31
CA GLY A 657 -17.69 7.03 -0.78
C GLY A 657 -18.46 7.67 -1.92
N ASN A 658 -19.55 8.37 -1.63
CA ASN A 658 -20.34 9.05 -2.67
C ASN A 658 -19.50 10.01 -3.54
N PHE A 659 -18.50 10.68 -2.96
CA PHE A 659 -17.58 11.56 -3.68
C PHE A 659 -16.59 10.75 -4.52
N GLN A 660 -16.10 9.61 -4.00
CA GLN A 660 -15.27 8.66 -4.74
C GLN A 660 -15.98 8.21 -6.03
N GLY A 661 -17.22 7.76 -5.92
CA GLY A 661 -18.01 7.34 -7.08
C GLY A 661 -18.25 8.47 -8.07
N ALA A 662 -18.62 9.67 -7.60
CA ALA A 662 -18.86 10.80 -8.51
C ALA A 662 -17.59 11.25 -9.25
N VAL A 663 -16.42 11.20 -8.61
CA VAL A 663 -15.16 11.53 -9.28
C VAL A 663 -14.71 10.41 -10.22
N GLN A 664 -14.70 9.16 -9.75
CA GLN A 664 -14.24 8.01 -10.54
C GLN A 664 -14.98 7.86 -11.87
N TYR A 665 -16.29 8.18 -11.91
CA TYR A 665 -17.10 8.05 -13.12
C TYR A 665 -17.48 9.40 -13.75
N SER A 666 -16.80 10.49 -13.39
CA SER A 666 -17.20 11.83 -13.83
C SER A 666 -17.07 12.00 -15.34
N GLY A 667 -18.21 11.99 -16.04
CA GLY A 667 -18.25 12.18 -17.50
C GLY A 667 -17.84 10.94 -18.29
N ASP A 668 -17.79 9.76 -17.65
CA ASP A 668 -17.56 8.50 -18.36
C ASP A 668 -18.66 8.25 -19.38
N ASN A 669 -18.30 7.76 -20.57
CA ASN A 669 -19.23 7.56 -21.67
C ASN A 669 -20.19 6.36 -21.49
N ALA A 670 -20.50 5.99 -20.25
CA ALA A 670 -21.34 4.86 -19.88
C ALA A 670 -22.64 5.30 -19.21
N GLY A 671 -23.78 4.94 -19.79
CA GLY A 671 -25.11 5.10 -19.19
C GLY A 671 -25.36 6.48 -18.59
N ALA A 672 -25.75 6.52 -17.31
CA ALA A 672 -26.08 7.75 -16.59
C ALA A 672 -24.88 8.67 -16.33
N TYR A 673 -23.67 8.10 -16.20
CA TYR A 673 -22.43 8.84 -15.93
C TYR A 673 -22.00 9.73 -17.10
N ALA A 674 -22.49 9.43 -18.30
CA ALA A 674 -22.24 10.18 -19.52
C ALA A 674 -22.69 11.65 -19.43
N ASN A 675 -23.70 11.94 -18.61
CA ASN A 675 -24.30 13.29 -18.54
C ASN A 675 -24.62 13.75 -17.12
N GLY A 676 -24.33 12.95 -16.09
CA GLY A 676 -24.66 13.32 -14.72
C GLY A 676 -24.01 12.43 -13.67
N TYR A 677 -24.32 12.72 -12.40
CA TYR A 677 -23.79 12.03 -11.22
C TYR A 677 -22.26 12.14 -11.05
N GLY A 678 -21.64 13.06 -11.80
CA GLY A 678 -20.21 13.35 -11.75
C GLY A 678 -19.86 14.62 -10.97
N ILE A 679 -18.63 15.10 -11.13
CA ILE A 679 -18.12 16.33 -10.48
C ILE A 679 -19.01 17.55 -10.74
N PRO A 680 -19.56 17.79 -11.96
CA PRO A 680 -20.42 18.96 -12.19
C PRO A 680 -21.67 19.03 -11.29
N ASP A 681 -22.38 17.91 -11.12
CA ASP A 681 -23.58 17.87 -10.27
C ASP A 681 -23.21 17.99 -8.79
N MET A 682 -22.14 17.31 -8.38
CA MET A 682 -21.61 17.41 -7.03
C MET A 682 -21.26 18.85 -6.68
N CYS A 683 -20.51 19.56 -7.54
CA CYS A 683 -20.10 20.92 -7.26
C CYS A 683 -21.24 21.92 -7.36
N LYS A 684 -22.25 21.68 -8.20
CA LYS A 684 -23.51 22.44 -8.18
C LYS A 684 -24.22 22.32 -6.82
N ILE A 685 -24.20 21.15 -6.19
CA ILE A 685 -24.78 20.96 -4.84
C ILE A 685 -23.89 21.61 -3.78
N MET A 686 -22.57 21.40 -3.82
CA MET A 686 -21.64 21.92 -2.82
C MET A 686 -21.58 23.45 -2.75
N THR A 687 -21.74 24.11 -3.90
CA THR A 687 -21.69 25.58 -4.05
C THR A 687 -23.03 26.27 -3.87
N ASN A 688 -24.07 25.53 -3.45
CA ASN A 688 -25.35 26.15 -3.11
C ASN A 688 -25.26 26.93 -1.80
N ASP A 689 -25.31 28.27 -1.90
CA ASP A 689 -25.22 29.20 -0.77
C ASP A 689 -26.50 29.26 0.10
N ASP A 690 -27.62 28.72 -0.37
CA ASP A 690 -28.85 28.63 0.45
C ASP A 690 -28.70 27.63 1.61
N ASN A 691 -27.66 26.81 1.59
CA ASN A 691 -27.38 25.75 2.55
C ASN A 691 -26.04 25.95 3.25
N THR A 692 -25.92 25.39 4.46
CA THR A 692 -24.61 25.23 5.09
C THR A 692 -23.79 24.17 4.34
N PRO A 693 -22.45 24.21 4.43
CA PRO A 693 -21.60 23.17 3.83
C PRO A 693 -21.97 21.75 4.25
N LEU A 694 -22.34 21.54 5.52
CA LEU A 694 -22.85 20.26 6.03
C LEU A 694 -24.15 19.83 5.34
N ASN A 695 -25.12 20.73 5.19
CA ASN A 695 -26.39 20.42 4.53
C ASN A 695 -26.19 20.08 3.04
N ASN A 696 -25.20 20.67 2.38
CA ASN A 696 -24.85 20.30 1.01
C ASN A 696 -24.28 18.88 0.94
N ILE A 697 -23.43 18.46 1.89
CA ILE A 697 -22.96 17.06 1.99
C ILE A 697 -24.14 16.10 2.17
N VAL A 698 -25.09 16.43 3.04
CA VAL A 698 -26.31 15.62 3.25
C VAL A 698 -27.12 15.51 1.96
N ALA A 699 -27.33 16.64 1.26
CA ALA A 699 -28.06 16.66 0.00
C ALA A 699 -27.37 15.82 -1.09
N PHE A 700 -26.03 15.85 -1.15
CA PHE A 700 -25.27 15.04 -2.08
C PHE A 700 -25.31 13.54 -1.74
N ASN A 701 -25.23 13.19 -0.45
CA ASN A 701 -25.42 11.83 0.02
C ASN A 701 -26.79 11.27 -0.40
N GLN A 702 -27.85 12.07 -0.25
CA GLN A 702 -29.21 11.72 -0.71
C GLN A 702 -29.27 11.54 -2.23
N PHE A 703 -28.69 12.47 -2.99
CA PHE A 703 -28.65 12.45 -4.45
C PHE A 703 -28.00 11.15 -4.98
N MET A 704 -26.82 10.79 -4.47
CA MET A 704 -26.12 9.57 -4.88
C MET A 704 -26.82 8.30 -4.38
N SER A 705 -27.39 8.32 -3.16
CA SER A 705 -28.15 7.18 -2.64
C SER A 705 -29.40 6.88 -3.47
N ILE A 706 -30.13 7.90 -3.91
CA ILE A 706 -31.30 7.72 -4.79
C ILE A 706 -30.86 7.09 -6.12
N PHE A 707 -29.77 7.58 -6.70
CA PHE A 707 -29.23 7.05 -7.95
C PHE A 707 -28.86 5.56 -7.84
N TYR A 708 -28.07 5.18 -6.84
CA TYR A 708 -27.62 3.79 -6.67
C TYR A 708 -28.75 2.82 -6.33
N ASN A 709 -29.84 3.30 -5.71
CA ASN A 709 -31.03 2.49 -5.45
C ASN A 709 -31.98 2.38 -6.66
N GLY A 710 -31.62 2.96 -7.82
CA GLY A 710 -32.42 2.90 -9.05
C GLY A 710 -33.53 3.95 -9.14
N GLY A 711 -33.42 5.03 -8.36
CA GLY A 711 -34.40 6.12 -8.27
C GLY A 711 -35.39 5.99 -7.10
N GLY A 712 -36.33 6.93 -7.01
CA GLY A 712 -37.38 6.95 -5.99
C GLY A 712 -37.10 7.87 -4.80
N ASN A 713 -37.72 7.57 -3.65
CA ASN A 713 -37.56 8.36 -2.43
C ASN A 713 -36.33 7.91 -1.65
N TYR A 714 -35.64 8.86 -1.03
CA TYR A 714 -34.58 8.56 -0.08
C TYR A 714 -35.13 7.85 1.16
N THR A 715 -34.53 6.72 1.53
CA THR A 715 -35.00 5.84 2.63
C THR A 715 -34.06 5.83 3.83
N GLY A 716 -33.05 6.70 3.85
CA GLY A 716 -32.03 6.76 4.89
C GLY A 716 -30.67 6.22 4.44
N MET A 717 -29.70 6.30 5.34
CA MET A 717 -28.33 5.85 5.13
C MET A 717 -27.98 4.76 6.13
N ASP A 718 -27.58 3.60 5.64
CA ASP A 718 -27.08 2.51 6.49
C ASP A 718 -25.82 2.95 7.25
N ASN A 719 -25.76 2.70 8.55
CA ASN A 719 -24.68 3.19 9.39
C ASN A 719 -24.30 2.20 10.50
N SER A 720 -24.17 0.92 10.16
CA SER A 720 -23.61 -0.10 11.05
C SER A 720 -22.50 -0.88 10.35
N TYR A 721 -21.30 -0.83 10.92
CA TYR A 721 -20.17 -1.63 10.45
C TYR A 721 -20.46 -3.13 10.56
N GLN A 722 -21.12 -3.55 11.65
CA GLN A 722 -21.51 -4.96 11.81
C GLN A 722 -22.52 -5.40 10.76
N ASP A 723 -23.44 -4.52 10.33
CA ASP A 723 -24.40 -4.83 9.27
C ASP A 723 -23.71 -4.90 7.90
N LEU A 724 -22.62 -4.15 7.68
CA LEU A 724 -21.74 -4.35 6.53
C LEU A 724 -21.06 -5.72 6.57
N VAL A 725 -20.43 -6.10 7.68
CA VAL A 725 -19.77 -7.41 7.84
C VAL A 725 -20.78 -8.54 7.59
N ASN A 726 -21.95 -8.46 8.22
CA ASN A 726 -23.04 -9.43 8.03
C ASN A 726 -23.51 -9.47 6.58
N TYR A 727 -23.60 -8.31 5.91
CA TYR A 727 -23.95 -8.24 4.50
C TYR A 727 -22.91 -8.95 3.62
N LEU A 728 -21.61 -8.74 3.86
CA LEU A 728 -20.53 -9.39 3.10
C LEU A 728 -20.55 -10.90 3.31
N ILE A 729 -20.62 -11.38 4.56
CA ILE A 729 -20.70 -12.82 4.88
C ILE A 729 -21.87 -13.48 4.17
N ASN A 730 -23.02 -12.80 4.06
CA ASN A 730 -24.23 -13.33 3.44
C ASN A 730 -24.41 -12.89 1.97
N ALA A 731 -23.42 -12.24 1.35
CA ALA A 731 -23.57 -11.56 0.06
C ALA A 731 -24.07 -12.49 -1.04
N GLN A 732 -23.60 -13.74 -1.06
CA GLN A 732 -24.00 -14.76 -2.04
C GLN A 732 -25.50 -15.09 -1.99
N SER A 733 -26.17 -14.91 -0.84
CA SER A 733 -27.60 -15.14 -0.70
C SER A 733 -28.46 -14.07 -1.40
N PHE A 734 -27.87 -12.91 -1.74
CA PHE A 734 -28.53 -11.81 -2.43
C PHE A 734 -28.25 -11.79 -3.95
N GLY A 735 -27.51 -12.79 -4.46
CA GLY A 735 -27.25 -12.98 -5.89
C GLY A 735 -25.83 -12.59 -6.34
N PRO A 736 -25.51 -12.79 -7.63
CA PRO A 736 -24.14 -12.65 -8.15
C PRO A 736 -23.60 -11.22 -8.06
N ASP A 737 -24.45 -10.19 -8.22
CA ASP A 737 -24.04 -8.79 -8.10
C ASP A 737 -23.59 -8.46 -6.66
N ALA A 738 -24.36 -8.91 -5.67
CA ALA A 738 -24.02 -8.73 -4.26
C ALA A 738 -22.77 -9.55 -3.89
N ALA A 739 -22.69 -10.80 -4.35
CA ALA A 739 -21.54 -11.68 -4.14
C ALA A 739 -20.23 -11.06 -4.65
N ALA A 740 -20.26 -10.30 -5.76
CA ALA A 740 -19.08 -9.65 -6.31
C ALA A 740 -18.39 -8.70 -5.31
N GLY A 741 -19.14 -8.07 -4.40
CA GLY A 741 -18.58 -7.27 -3.31
C GLY A 741 -17.74 -8.10 -2.33
N LEU A 742 -18.24 -9.28 -1.92
CA LEU A 742 -17.52 -10.22 -1.06
C LEU A 742 -16.26 -10.77 -1.75
N LEU A 743 -16.41 -11.22 -3.00
CA LEU A 743 -15.32 -11.80 -3.78
C LEU A 743 -14.20 -10.79 -4.05
N TRP A 744 -14.56 -9.53 -4.33
CA TRP A 744 -13.58 -8.47 -4.45
C TRP A 744 -12.91 -8.15 -3.13
N THR A 745 -13.68 -8.11 -2.03
CA THR A 745 -13.13 -7.92 -0.69
C THR A 745 -12.08 -8.99 -0.38
N TRP A 746 -12.34 -10.25 -0.77
CA TRP A 746 -11.35 -11.32 -0.65
C TRP A 746 -10.06 -11.02 -1.39
N GLN A 747 -10.14 -10.65 -2.68
CA GLN A 747 -8.95 -10.34 -3.48
C GLN A 747 -8.17 -9.13 -2.92
N THR A 748 -8.86 -8.11 -2.41
CA THR A 748 -8.21 -7.00 -1.71
C THR A 748 -7.51 -7.44 -0.43
N CYS A 749 -8.09 -8.37 0.34
CA CYS A 749 -7.47 -8.90 1.56
C CYS A 749 -6.35 -9.93 1.31
N THR A 750 -6.19 -10.43 0.08
CA THR A 750 -5.30 -11.58 -0.21
C THR A 750 -4.32 -11.39 -1.35
N GLU A 751 -4.48 -10.36 -2.19
CA GLU A 751 -3.58 -10.09 -3.31
C GLU A 751 -3.26 -8.60 -3.46
N PHE A 752 -4.23 -7.70 -3.27
CA PHE A 752 -4.09 -6.33 -3.81
C PHE A 752 -4.02 -5.21 -2.78
N GLY A 753 -4.64 -5.37 -1.63
CA GLY A 753 -4.91 -4.25 -0.73
C GLY A 753 -5.93 -3.31 -1.34
N TYR A 754 -5.49 -2.20 -1.91
CA TYR A 754 -6.33 -1.15 -2.49
C TYR A 754 -7.29 -0.54 -1.47
N PHE A 755 -6.89 -0.47 -0.20
CA PHE A 755 -7.71 0.11 0.85
C PHE A 755 -7.67 1.63 0.75
N GLN A 756 -8.81 2.21 0.38
CA GLN A 756 -8.95 3.64 0.07
C GLN A 756 -9.11 4.46 1.36
N SER A 757 -8.03 4.53 2.13
CA SER A 757 -7.98 5.25 3.40
C SER A 757 -7.89 6.77 3.20
N ALA A 758 -8.15 7.49 4.28
CA ALA A 758 -7.93 8.92 4.42
C ALA A 758 -6.61 9.23 5.17
N ASP A 759 -5.61 8.34 5.11
CA ASP A 759 -4.30 8.50 5.79
C ASP A 759 -3.36 9.51 5.08
N THR A 760 -3.94 10.48 4.36
CA THR A 760 -3.22 11.59 3.72
C THR A 760 -2.97 12.78 4.65
N GLY A 761 -3.67 12.87 5.78
CA GLY A 761 -3.60 14.05 6.65
C GLY A 761 -4.64 15.11 6.30
N ASN A 762 -4.18 16.32 5.95
CA ASN A 762 -5.01 17.52 5.76
C ASN A 762 -5.85 17.55 4.46
N GLY A 763 -6.31 16.41 3.94
CA GLY A 763 -7.18 16.37 2.76
C GLY A 763 -8.57 17.00 3.00
N ILE A 764 -9.36 17.21 1.93
CA ILE A 764 -10.72 17.77 2.06
C ILE A 764 -11.67 16.89 2.88
N PHE A 765 -11.40 15.58 2.98
CA PHE A 765 -12.16 14.66 3.83
C PHE A 765 -11.61 14.58 5.26
N GLY A 766 -10.44 15.18 5.50
CA GLY A 766 -9.64 14.96 6.71
C GLY A 766 -9.03 13.56 6.77
N SER A 767 -8.73 13.08 7.99
CA SER A 767 -8.23 11.71 8.25
C SER A 767 -9.16 10.84 9.12
N PRO A 768 -10.49 10.84 8.92
CA PRO A 768 -11.39 10.13 9.82
C PRO A 768 -11.42 8.61 9.60
N THR A 769 -10.83 8.09 8.51
CA THR A 769 -10.87 6.67 8.14
C THR A 769 -9.46 6.18 7.82
N PRO A 770 -8.76 5.55 8.77
CA PRO A 770 -7.45 4.97 8.53
C PRO A 770 -7.56 3.60 7.84
N VAL A 771 -6.42 3.07 7.38
CA VAL A 771 -6.33 1.75 6.74
C VAL A 771 -6.82 0.59 7.63
N ASN A 772 -6.78 0.76 8.96
CA ASN A 772 -7.23 -0.23 9.94
C ASN A 772 -8.69 -0.67 9.76
N LEU A 773 -9.59 0.22 9.32
CA LEU A 773 -10.99 -0.14 9.06
C LEU A 773 -11.08 -1.33 8.09
N PHE A 774 -10.24 -1.31 7.05
CA PHE A 774 -10.23 -2.33 6.01
C PHE A 774 -9.56 -3.61 6.47
N VAL A 775 -8.48 -3.50 7.26
CA VAL A 775 -7.82 -4.66 7.86
C VAL A 775 -8.76 -5.37 8.84
N GLN A 776 -9.45 -4.61 9.68
CA GLN A 776 -10.45 -5.14 10.61
C GLN A 776 -11.58 -5.84 9.84
N MET A 777 -12.05 -5.26 8.74
CA MET A 777 -13.04 -5.89 7.86
C MET A 777 -12.53 -7.23 7.28
N CYS A 778 -11.28 -7.30 6.82
CA CYS A 778 -10.69 -8.56 6.36
C CYS A 778 -10.71 -9.63 7.45
N MET A 779 -10.39 -9.24 8.69
CA MET A 779 -10.38 -10.14 9.84
C MET A 779 -11.79 -10.62 10.21
N ASP A 780 -12.76 -9.70 10.23
CA ASP A 780 -14.13 -9.97 10.65
C ASP A 780 -14.94 -10.77 9.62
N VAL A 781 -14.68 -10.56 8.33
CA VAL A 781 -15.38 -11.24 7.23
C VAL A 781 -14.79 -12.63 6.97
N PHE A 782 -13.47 -12.80 7.04
CA PHE A 782 -12.81 -14.04 6.62
C PHE A 782 -12.19 -14.82 7.78
N SER A 783 -11.25 -14.22 8.51
CA SER A 783 -10.67 -14.75 9.75
C SER A 783 -9.54 -13.82 10.25
N SER A 784 -9.20 -13.92 11.53
CA SER A 784 -8.05 -13.21 12.13
C SER A 784 -6.70 -13.50 11.48
N TYR A 785 -6.58 -14.52 10.61
CA TYR A 785 -5.38 -14.77 9.80
C TYR A 785 -5.08 -13.60 8.85
N TYR A 786 -6.10 -12.89 8.35
CA TYR A 786 -5.97 -11.75 7.43
C TYR A 786 -5.75 -10.43 8.17
N GLN A 787 -4.88 -10.47 9.18
CA GLN A 787 -4.32 -9.30 9.85
C GLN A 787 -3.26 -8.60 8.97
N ARG A 788 -2.85 -7.38 9.36
CA ARG A 788 -2.02 -6.49 8.53
C ARG A 788 -0.74 -7.15 7.97
N ASN A 789 0.02 -7.90 8.79
CA ASN A 789 1.25 -8.54 8.34
C ASN A 789 1.03 -9.56 7.20
N THR A 790 -0.04 -10.35 7.29
CA THR A 790 -0.41 -11.33 6.26
C THR A 790 -0.82 -10.61 4.99
N ILE A 791 -1.63 -9.55 5.10
CA ILE A 791 -2.07 -8.74 3.96
C ILE A 791 -0.85 -8.13 3.25
N ASP A 792 0.04 -7.44 3.98
CA ASP A 792 1.25 -6.81 3.43
C ASP A 792 2.14 -7.85 2.74
N SER A 793 2.39 -9.00 3.37
CA SER A 793 3.19 -10.08 2.78
C SER A 793 2.59 -10.63 1.48
N ARG A 794 1.27 -10.71 1.38
CA ARG A 794 0.58 -11.18 0.17
C ARG A 794 0.66 -10.14 -0.95
N ILE A 795 0.56 -8.87 -0.62
CA ILE A 795 0.68 -7.75 -1.57
C ILE A 795 2.10 -7.66 -2.11
N ASP A 796 3.11 -7.81 -1.26
CA ASP A 796 4.52 -7.90 -1.67
C ASP A 796 4.75 -9.08 -2.62
N TYR A 797 4.11 -10.23 -2.34
CA TYR A 797 4.16 -11.38 -3.24
C TYR A 797 3.52 -11.08 -4.60
N THR A 798 2.35 -10.43 -4.64
CA THR A 798 1.70 -10.01 -5.89
C THR A 798 2.60 -9.07 -6.70
N ASN A 799 3.17 -8.05 -6.06
CA ASN A 799 4.08 -7.09 -6.70
C ASN A 799 5.35 -7.76 -7.21
N TYR A 800 5.93 -8.68 -6.44
CA TYR A 800 7.06 -9.49 -6.88
C TYR A 800 6.71 -10.32 -8.13
N MET A 801 5.55 -10.99 -8.11
CA MET A 801 5.09 -11.85 -9.19
C MET A 801 4.87 -11.09 -10.50
N TYR A 802 4.36 -9.86 -10.45
CA TYR A 802 4.01 -9.09 -11.66
C TYR A 802 4.92 -7.90 -11.96
N GLY A 803 5.93 -7.65 -11.12
CA GLY A 803 6.89 -6.56 -11.32
C GLY A 803 6.37 -5.18 -10.94
N GLU A 804 5.18 -5.06 -10.35
CA GLU A 804 4.55 -3.79 -10.00
C GLU A 804 4.69 -2.68 -11.08
N ARG A 805 4.59 -1.38 -10.75
CA ARG A 805 4.66 -0.28 -11.73
C ARG A 805 6.08 0.12 -12.14
N TYR A 806 7.11 -0.14 -11.34
CA TYR A 806 8.51 0.20 -11.64
C TYR A 806 9.30 -0.94 -12.29
N HIS A 807 8.90 -2.20 -12.09
CA HIS A 807 9.60 -3.39 -12.59
C HIS A 807 8.73 -4.28 -13.50
N PHE A 808 7.65 -3.77 -14.10
CA PHE A 808 6.83 -4.49 -15.07
C PHE A 808 7.70 -5.03 -16.23
N ARG A 809 7.52 -6.31 -16.59
CA ARG A 809 8.40 -7.03 -17.55
C ARG A 809 7.71 -7.39 -18.87
N GLY A 810 6.45 -7.01 -19.04
CA GLY A 810 5.71 -7.23 -20.28
C GLY A 810 6.23 -6.38 -21.45
N SER A 811 5.77 -6.74 -22.65
CA SER A 811 6.00 -6.03 -23.93
C SER A 811 4.68 -5.95 -24.70
N ASN A 812 4.54 -5.04 -25.66
CA ASN A 812 3.33 -4.84 -26.46
C ASN A 812 2.08 -4.58 -25.60
N VAL A 813 2.15 -3.57 -24.73
CA VAL A 813 1.03 -3.19 -23.84
C VAL A 813 0.79 -1.70 -23.94
N VAL A 814 -0.48 -1.29 -24.08
CA VAL A 814 -0.88 0.11 -23.89
C VAL A 814 -1.60 0.27 -22.54
N PHE A 815 -1.17 1.23 -21.73
CA PHE A 815 -1.76 1.61 -20.43
C PHE A 815 -2.42 2.99 -20.50
N PRO A 816 -3.64 3.11 -21.04
CA PRO A 816 -4.38 4.36 -21.01
C PRO A 816 -5.01 4.56 -19.63
N ASN A 817 -4.85 5.74 -19.03
CA ASN A 817 -5.45 6.11 -17.75
C ASN A 817 -6.03 7.53 -17.87
N GLY A 818 -7.15 7.82 -17.19
CA GLY A 818 -7.67 9.18 -17.04
C GLY A 818 -7.05 9.88 -15.83
N ASN A 819 -6.75 11.18 -15.90
CA ASN A 819 -6.22 11.91 -14.74
C ASN A 819 -7.28 12.25 -13.68
N VAL A 820 -8.58 12.15 -14.03
CA VAL A 820 -9.68 12.29 -13.05
C VAL A 820 -9.92 10.97 -12.31
N ASP A 821 -9.55 9.85 -12.91
CA ASP A 821 -9.71 8.49 -12.37
C ASP A 821 -8.77 8.24 -11.18
N PRO A 822 -9.28 8.08 -9.94
CA PRO A 822 -8.42 7.84 -8.79
C PRO A 822 -7.51 6.61 -8.90
N TRP A 823 -7.90 5.60 -9.68
CA TRP A 823 -7.09 4.40 -9.91
C TRP A 823 -5.83 4.66 -10.71
N HIS A 824 -5.76 5.79 -11.44
CA HIS A 824 -4.58 6.14 -12.23
C HIS A 824 -3.32 6.21 -11.38
N ALA A 825 -3.44 6.47 -10.07
CA ALA A 825 -2.32 6.55 -9.13
C ALA A 825 -1.57 5.21 -8.94
N LEU A 826 -2.20 4.08 -9.26
CA LEU A 826 -1.58 2.74 -9.24
C LEU A 826 -1.18 2.25 -10.65
N GLY A 827 -1.38 3.10 -11.67
CA GLY A 827 -0.99 2.82 -13.04
C GLY A 827 0.53 2.89 -13.26
N LEU A 828 0.94 2.45 -14.44
CA LEU A 828 2.34 2.46 -14.88
C LEU A 828 2.64 3.70 -15.71
N TYR A 829 3.67 4.47 -15.35
CA TYR A 829 4.15 5.63 -16.14
C TYR A 829 5.68 5.69 -16.20
N ASN A 830 6.24 5.89 -17.40
CA ASN A 830 7.65 6.25 -17.65
C ASN A 830 8.74 5.31 -17.08
N THR A 831 8.48 4.01 -16.92
CA THR A 831 9.40 3.08 -16.22
C THR A 831 9.76 1.81 -17.00
N SER A 832 9.02 1.44 -18.05
CA SER A 832 9.38 0.24 -18.83
C SER A 832 10.61 0.48 -19.68
N THR A 833 11.52 -0.50 -19.68
CA THR A 833 12.68 -0.52 -20.58
C THR A 833 12.33 -0.95 -22.01
N ASP A 834 11.12 -1.48 -22.22
CA ASP A 834 10.65 -1.92 -23.53
C ASP A 834 9.83 -0.80 -24.23
N PRO A 835 10.24 -0.32 -25.42
CA PRO A 835 9.56 0.77 -26.11
C PRO A 835 8.15 0.42 -26.63
N SER A 836 7.77 -0.86 -26.61
CA SER A 836 6.42 -1.33 -26.97
C SER A 836 5.43 -1.27 -25.80
N VAL A 837 5.89 -0.90 -24.60
CA VAL A 837 5.04 -0.58 -23.46
C VAL A 837 4.78 0.92 -23.45
N VAL A 838 3.52 1.29 -23.62
CA VAL A 838 3.13 2.67 -23.89
C VAL A 838 2.06 3.13 -22.91
N SER A 839 2.38 4.10 -22.06
CA SER A 839 1.43 4.67 -21.10
C SER A 839 0.91 6.02 -21.54
N TYR A 840 -0.37 6.29 -21.28
CA TYR A 840 -1.02 7.58 -21.50
C TYR A 840 -1.81 8.00 -20.28
N LEU A 841 -1.61 9.25 -19.85
CA LEU A 841 -2.47 9.91 -18.88
C LEU A 841 -3.32 10.96 -19.62
N MET A 842 -4.58 10.63 -19.84
CA MET A 842 -5.56 11.45 -20.55
C MET A 842 -6.09 12.56 -19.64
N ASN A 843 -6.04 13.80 -20.10
CA ASN A 843 -6.51 14.93 -19.33
C ASN A 843 -8.04 15.11 -19.43
N GLY A 844 -8.70 15.25 -18.28
CA GLY A 844 -10.12 15.61 -18.15
C GLY A 844 -11.09 14.43 -18.29
N THR A 845 -10.61 13.19 -18.21
CA THR A 845 -11.45 11.99 -18.29
C THR A 845 -11.22 11.07 -17.11
N ALA A 846 -12.22 10.25 -16.80
CA ALA A 846 -12.23 9.37 -15.65
C ALA A 846 -12.06 7.90 -16.05
N HIS A 847 -12.66 6.97 -15.31
CA HIS A 847 -12.29 5.56 -15.29
C HIS A 847 -12.64 4.80 -16.57
N CYS A 848 -11.64 4.21 -17.22
CA CYS A 848 -11.82 3.40 -18.43
C CYS A 848 -12.57 4.07 -19.61
N ALA A 849 -12.62 5.41 -19.64
CA ALA A 849 -13.42 6.16 -20.60
C ALA A 849 -13.06 5.89 -22.09
N ASP A 850 -11.82 5.47 -22.36
CA ASP A 850 -11.37 5.10 -23.70
C ASP A 850 -12.10 3.87 -24.27
N MET A 851 -12.61 2.98 -23.40
CA MET A 851 -13.29 1.74 -23.79
C MET A 851 -14.70 1.97 -24.35
N TYR A 852 -15.40 2.99 -23.85
CA TYR A 852 -16.79 3.29 -24.19
C TYR A 852 -16.93 4.03 -25.52
N PRO A 853 -18.15 4.10 -26.10
CA PRO A 853 -18.37 4.76 -27.39
C PRO A 853 -17.90 6.21 -27.40
N ALA A 854 -17.41 6.66 -28.55
CA ALA A 854 -17.05 8.05 -28.75
C ALA A 854 -18.28 8.96 -28.74
N ARG A 855 -18.15 10.16 -28.18
CA ARG A 855 -19.20 11.18 -28.12
C ARG A 855 -18.67 12.55 -28.54
N ASP A 856 -19.58 13.42 -28.95
CA ASP A 856 -19.24 14.82 -29.29
C ASP A 856 -18.70 15.61 -28.08
N ALA A 857 -19.02 15.16 -26.86
CA ALA A 857 -18.56 15.74 -25.61
C ALA A 857 -17.22 15.18 -25.12
N ASP A 858 -16.59 14.26 -25.86
CA ASP A 858 -15.31 13.66 -25.48
C ASP A 858 -14.23 14.74 -25.30
N VAL A 859 -13.42 14.58 -24.26
CA VAL A 859 -12.21 15.38 -24.13
C VAL A 859 -11.24 15.07 -25.29
N PRO A 860 -10.46 16.06 -25.77
CA PRO A 860 -9.59 15.87 -26.93
C PRO A 860 -8.64 14.67 -26.83
N ASP A 861 -8.15 14.38 -25.63
CA ASP A 861 -7.20 13.29 -25.37
C ASP A 861 -7.80 11.90 -25.63
N LEU A 862 -9.11 11.70 -25.46
CA LEU A 862 -9.76 10.40 -25.73
C LEU A 862 -9.59 10.00 -27.20
N ALA A 863 -9.82 10.93 -28.13
CA ALA A 863 -9.65 10.67 -29.56
C ALA A 863 -8.18 10.36 -29.91
N ILE A 864 -7.25 11.07 -29.27
CA ILE A 864 -5.80 10.84 -29.46
C ILE A 864 -5.42 9.46 -28.97
N VAL A 865 -5.80 9.10 -27.74
CA VAL A 865 -5.42 7.81 -27.13
C VAL A 865 -6.07 6.64 -27.85
N ARG A 866 -7.35 6.72 -28.23
CA ARG A 866 -8.00 5.67 -29.04
C ARG A 866 -7.28 5.43 -30.38
N ASN A 867 -6.83 6.50 -31.06
CA ASN A 867 -6.03 6.37 -32.28
C ASN A 867 -4.66 5.73 -32.00
N ARG A 868 -4.01 6.07 -30.88
CA ARG A 868 -2.72 5.47 -30.51
C ARG A 868 -2.84 3.99 -30.14
N ILE A 869 -3.92 3.59 -29.47
CA ILE A 869 -4.20 2.18 -29.21
C ILE A 869 -4.38 1.43 -30.54
N ASP A 870 -5.18 1.97 -31.45
CA ASP A 870 -5.38 1.42 -32.80
C ASP A 870 -4.06 1.24 -33.58
N GLN A 871 -3.16 2.23 -33.51
CA GLN A 871 -1.84 2.14 -34.14
C GLN A 871 -0.97 1.03 -33.55
N ASN A 872 -0.96 0.88 -32.23
CA ASN A 872 -0.19 -0.19 -31.58
C ASN A 872 -0.75 -1.57 -31.91
N ILE A 873 -2.08 -1.72 -31.92
CA ILE A 873 -2.76 -2.94 -32.40
C ILE A 873 -2.31 -3.28 -33.82
N ALA A 874 -2.28 -2.31 -34.74
CA ALA A 874 -1.81 -2.53 -36.11
C ALA A 874 -0.36 -3.04 -36.16
N ILE A 875 0.53 -2.47 -35.33
CA ILE A 875 1.94 -2.85 -35.25
C ILE A 875 2.07 -4.30 -34.77
N TRP A 876 1.41 -4.67 -33.68
CA TRP A 876 1.52 -6.01 -33.09
C TRP A 876 0.97 -7.09 -34.04
N LEU A 877 -0.17 -6.81 -34.69
CA LEU A 877 -0.74 -7.72 -35.69
C LEU A 877 0.16 -7.86 -36.92
N GLY A 878 0.81 -6.78 -37.36
CA GLY A 878 1.76 -6.80 -38.48
C GLY A 878 3.01 -7.61 -38.16
N GLN A 879 3.58 -7.46 -36.96
CA GLN A 879 4.74 -8.23 -36.50
C GLN A 879 4.44 -9.72 -36.37
N ALA A 880 3.26 -10.07 -35.84
CA ALA A 880 2.82 -11.46 -35.71
C ALA A 880 2.72 -12.15 -37.09
N ALA A 881 2.14 -11.47 -38.09
CA ALA A 881 2.06 -11.98 -39.45
C ALA A 881 3.46 -12.19 -40.08
N ALA A 882 4.41 -11.31 -39.81
CA ALA A 882 5.78 -11.44 -40.30
C ALA A 882 6.51 -12.65 -39.67
N ALA A 883 6.35 -12.90 -38.38
CA ALA A 883 6.97 -14.03 -37.67
C ALA A 883 6.53 -15.41 -38.19
N THR A 884 5.27 -15.53 -38.65
CA THR A 884 4.75 -16.76 -39.30
C THR A 884 5.37 -16.98 -40.70
N THR A 885 5.91 -15.94 -41.32
CA THR A 885 6.47 -16.01 -42.68
C THR A 885 7.95 -16.41 -42.65
N THR A 886 8.71 -16.01 -41.62
CA THR A 886 10.17 -16.23 -41.51
C THR A 886 10.57 -17.65 -41.10
N THR A 887 9.66 -18.47 -40.58
CA THR A 887 9.96 -19.85 -40.13
C THR A 887 10.19 -20.85 -41.28
N THR A 888 10.13 -20.42 -42.55
CA THR A 888 10.35 -21.27 -43.74
C THR A 888 11.70 -21.10 -44.43
N THR A 889 12.62 -20.28 -43.92
CA THR A 889 13.98 -20.15 -44.48
C THR A 889 15.04 -20.21 -43.40
N GLY A 890 15.64 -21.38 -43.22
CA GLY A 890 16.79 -21.57 -42.36
C GLY A 890 18.03 -20.89 -42.93
N THR A 891 18.72 -20.11 -42.11
CA THR A 891 20.13 -19.73 -42.35
C THR A 891 20.89 -19.62 -41.04
N THR A 892 21.99 -20.34 -41.02
CA THR A 892 23.09 -20.42 -40.03
C THR A 892 23.66 -19.05 -39.64
N ALA A 893 23.76 -18.78 -38.34
CA ALA A 893 24.51 -17.66 -37.78
C ALA A 893 25.92 -18.09 -37.36
N SER A 894 26.93 -17.31 -37.77
CA SER A 894 28.35 -17.44 -37.40
C SER A 894 28.71 -16.39 -36.34
N PRO A 895 29.69 -16.63 -35.44
CA PRO A 895 29.96 -15.77 -34.28
C PRO A 895 30.77 -14.52 -34.66
N GLY A 896 30.28 -13.35 -34.24
CA GLY A 896 30.96 -12.07 -34.40
C GLY A 896 32.06 -11.83 -33.35
N THR A 897 33.21 -11.39 -33.83
CA THR A 897 34.47 -11.12 -33.11
C THR A 897 34.42 -9.86 -32.23
N GLY A 898 34.95 -9.97 -31.01
CA GLY A 898 35.13 -8.86 -30.08
C GLY A 898 36.24 -7.89 -30.48
N SER A 899 36.03 -6.60 -30.18
CA SER A 899 36.98 -5.50 -30.39
C SER A 899 37.42 -4.95 -29.03
N THR A 900 38.72 -5.05 -28.76
CA THR A 900 39.45 -4.45 -27.64
C THR A 900 39.85 -3.02 -27.95
N ALA A 901 39.61 -2.09 -27.04
CA ALA A 901 40.21 -0.75 -27.07
C ALA A 901 40.64 -0.34 -25.65
N SER A 902 41.96 -0.10 -25.48
CA SER A 902 42.59 0.40 -24.26
C SER A 902 42.46 1.92 -24.10
N PRO A 903 42.50 2.47 -22.87
CA PRO A 903 42.36 3.91 -22.60
C PRO A 903 43.70 4.66 -22.71
N GLY A 904 43.65 5.86 -23.27
CA GLY A 904 44.77 6.79 -23.37
C GLY A 904 45.10 7.50 -22.06
N THR A 905 46.39 7.70 -21.82
CA THR A 905 47.00 8.43 -20.71
C THR A 905 47.02 9.94 -20.97
N GLY A 906 46.71 10.74 -19.94
CA GLY A 906 46.79 12.20 -19.95
C GLY A 906 47.18 12.73 -18.57
N SER A 907 48.07 13.71 -18.55
CA SER A 907 49.05 14.02 -17.51
C SER A 907 48.60 14.90 -16.34
N THR A 908 49.33 14.73 -15.24
CA THR A 908 49.39 15.50 -13.99
C THR A 908 49.70 17.00 -14.12
N ALA A 909 49.14 17.81 -13.22
CA ALA A 909 49.73 19.04 -12.72
C ALA A 909 49.43 19.19 -11.21
N SER A 910 50.45 19.61 -10.45
CA SER A 910 50.57 19.59 -8.98
C SER A 910 50.55 21.05 -8.41
N PRO A 911 50.82 21.33 -7.12
CA PRO A 911 49.85 21.97 -6.21
C PRO A 911 50.28 23.38 -5.73
N GLY A 912 49.35 24.11 -5.09
CA GLY A 912 49.60 25.41 -4.43
C GLY A 912 49.30 25.37 -2.92
N THR A 913 50.17 25.99 -2.13
CA THR A 913 50.37 25.85 -0.67
C THR A 913 49.76 26.96 0.20
N VAL A 914 49.14 26.56 1.36
CA VAL A 914 49.28 27.07 2.77
C VAL A 914 48.67 28.48 3.11
N PRO A 915 48.04 28.78 4.29
CA PRO A 915 48.52 28.49 5.66
C PRO A 915 47.54 28.04 6.78
N THR A 916 48.19 27.56 7.84
CA THR A 916 47.80 27.05 9.17
C THR A 916 47.10 28.05 10.11
N SER A 917 46.13 27.58 10.91
CA SER A 917 45.80 28.17 12.23
C SER A 917 45.45 27.10 13.28
N THR A 918 45.98 27.31 14.47
CA THR A 918 45.91 26.57 15.74
C THR A 918 44.50 26.21 16.22
N ALA A 919 44.32 24.95 16.66
CA ALA A 919 43.13 24.48 17.36
C ALA A 919 43.04 25.06 18.78
N THR A 920 41.85 25.53 19.15
CA THR A 920 41.51 25.99 20.51
C THR A 920 40.52 25.00 21.11
N THR A 921 40.86 24.39 22.25
CA THR A 921 39.93 23.55 23.02
C THR A 921 38.97 24.44 23.81
N VAL A 922 37.68 24.35 23.53
CA VAL A 922 36.63 25.03 24.32
C VAL A 922 36.05 24.03 25.32
N GLN A 923 36.30 24.24 26.61
CA GLN A 923 35.51 23.64 27.68
C GLN A 923 34.28 24.50 27.94
N THR A 924 33.08 23.94 27.79
CA THR A 924 31.83 24.54 28.27
C THR A 924 31.36 23.83 29.53
N THR A 925 31.20 24.61 30.59
CA THR A 925 30.67 24.24 31.91
C THR A 925 29.15 24.05 31.85
N THR A 926 28.66 22.93 32.38
CA THR A 926 27.23 22.61 32.48
C THR A 926 26.62 23.09 33.81
N LYS A 927 25.51 23.85 33.73
CA LYS A 927 24.56 24.07 34.81
C LYS A 927 23.28 23.29 34.49
N SER A 928 22.73 22.62 35.50
CA SER A 928 21.50 21.84 35.42
C SER A 928 20.28 22.69 35.03
N ALA A 929 19.46 22.15 34.13
CA ALA A 929 18.09 22.60 33.90
C ALA A 929 17.19 21.36 33.79
N ALA A 930 16.27 21.22 34.74
CA ALA A 930 15.15 20.31 34.67
C ALA A 930 14.18 20.79 33.57
N SER A 931 13.65 19.91 32.73
CA SER A 931 12.67 20.32 31.72
C SER A 931 11.62 19.27 31.34
N SER A 932 10.46 19.83 30.98
CA SER A 932 9.10 19.33 30.89
C SER A 932 8.63 18.78 29.53
N THR A 933 9.49 18.15 28.72
CA THR A 933 9.03 17.55 27.44
C THR A 933 9.81 16.26 27.17
N VAL A 934 9.29 15.13 27.64
CA VAL A 934 9.91 13.79 27.56
C VAL A 934 9.40 12.97 26.34
N ILE A 935 8.63 13.58 25.43
CA ILE A 935 7.78 12.80 24.51
C ILE A 935 8.37 12.59 23.11
N LEU A 936 9.48 13.24 22.74
CA LEU A 936 10.06 13.03 21.41
C LEU A 936 11.56 12.80 21.55
N SER A 937 11.92 11.53 21.39
CA SER A 937 13.24 10.93 21.18
C SER A 937 14.29 11.18 22.28
N PHE A 938 14.51 10.18 23.13
CA PHE A 938 15.61 10.12 24.09
C PHE A 938 17.03 10.36 23.52
N ILE A 939 17.20 10.37 22.19
CA ILE A 939 18.47 10.58 21.48
C ILE A 939 19.15 11.91 21.88
N ALA A 940 18.41 12.99 22.13
CA ALA A 940 18.99 14.27 22.55
C ALA A 940 19.48 14.27 24.02
N ILE A 941 18.89 13.45 24.89
CA ILE A 941 19.40 13.20 26.25
C ILE A 941 20.68 12.37 26.16
N PHE A 942 20.73 11.41 25.22
CA PHE A 942 21.87 10.53 24.98
C PHE A 942 23.12 11.26 24.48
N ALA A 943 22.97 12.19 23.53
CA ALA A 943 24.07 13.05 23.07
C ALA A 943 24.63 13.95 24.19
N ARG A 944 23.81 14.30 25.19
CA ARG A 944 24.19 15.11 26.36
C ARG A 944 24.78 14.29 27.52
N TYR A 945 24.61 12.97 27.53
CA TYR A 945 25.21 12.06 28.51
C TYR A 945 26.56 11.49 28.03
N LEU A 946 26.83 11.51 26.73
CA LEU A 946 28.08 11.05 26.09
C LEU A 946 29.17 12.15 25.97
N LEU A 947 28.84 13.42 26.21
CA LEU A 947 29.77 14.56 26.30
C LEU A 947 29.94 15.00 27.75
#